data_AF-A0A2E6F303-F1
#
_entry.id   AF-A0A2E6F303-F1
#
_cell.length_a   1.000
_cell.length_b   1.000
_cell.length_c   1.000
_cell.angle_alpha   90.00
_cell.angle_beta   90.00
_cell.angle_gamma   90.00
#
_symmetry.space_group_name_H-M   'P 1'
#
loop_
_entity.id
_entity.type
_entity.pdbx_description
1 polymer ?
#
loop_
_entity_poly.entity_id
_entity_poly.type
_entity_poly.pdbx_seq_one_letter_code
_entity_poly.pdbx_strand_id
1 'polypeptide(L)'
;MNRMNTLISDQKAANSAIATVLMFAGVMSIISIMLVSIVPVINELQGAIESSDAVSQFEDLSEYESQLAQRGLPGSSSEMQIEPVLGKLEWDLKDTGIWFSSSWKDNSELRLRNAGNFDNQFDIRYPSGKLSSYCMDDLHLQFESKWRYEIPPVLGNLIIASKSHITSSITSSSITLIQGENELTYSLELNSVLEINLPIENSIEKTTIISDVELTIMLMLGNGGVTFIKPNNPNHNDLGTIWKIPLPAGNNQINLISEDENLINLIIDDEEITEKVNRIGDGSIWSKSFEFDEPKLITLESSRNSKLLLQTNVNSNYGTTNWQSNNGLMLGTEFIIPPLSGSLIISNNKEDSTQIDIQGAGFSVPGDGMYKLEWPIPGTNGVTKVSSQSDISIKWTQDNIENNGFLSSGISYLVPKDTGQLSGQKFSTMWTGDYTENDEAHIYITLAGSKASFNFSGVFNASGNLESTSGNSYYLNPGDNGKLNSNVTSGQAIKIMQIIGDSGITEIRDKGFQRCLPLKMIASGWINIELPWYDVSELTLAGIRDAWTKGDHHSGIRIQLIGESDTSEYSTLADAWVVQVPALKYVFTSSIRNLEVVEKGGFVTTNHPEGNPSLSYSALAAKGNENLLGVHIPVMMPTTSSITSGSSNVNVQLKVIQTTFCTNENTKEVRMGWNGKYGNSITNWLSEDIEYSDDWISYPNQFDLLSDYTGWVDRSNGEAVYHSPNKNIDFTLTFTAISFDAKEEGG
;
A
#
# COMPACT_ATOMS: atom_id res chain seq x y z
N MET A 1 -50.77 86.69 53.60
CA MET A 1 -51.38 86.66 52.25
C MET A 1 -50.79 85.48 51.49
N ASN A 2 -51.53 84.37 51.42
CA ASN A 2 -51.11 83.16 50.70
C ASN A 2 -51.46 83.30 49.22
N ARG A 3 -50.46 83.12 48.33
CA ARG A 3 -50.69 82.91 46.90
C ARG A 3 -51.13 81.46 46.68
N MET A 4 -52.37 81.25 46.23
CA MET A 4 -52.81 79.98 45.67
C MET A 4 -52.37 79.92 44.20
N ASN A 5 -51.55 78.92 43.86
CA ASN A 5 -51.36 78.48 42.49
C ASN A 5 -52.50 77.50 42.16
N THR A 6 -53.29 77.82 41.14
CA THR A 6 -54.25 76.91 40.54
C THR A 6 -53.53 75.99 39.55
N LEU A 7 -53.38 74.72 39.90
CA LEU A 7 -53.08 73.63 38.97
C LEU A 7 -54.26 73.52 37.98
N ILE A 8 -54.02 73.83 36.71
CA ILE A 8 -54.96 73.54 35.62
C ILE A 8 -54.81 72.05 35.29
N SER A 9 -55.78 71.23 35.68
CA SER A 9 -55.86 69.82 35.28
C SER A 9 -56.49 69.71 33.89
N ASP A 10 -55.68 69.83 32.85
CA ASP A 10 -56.16 69.69 31.47
C ASP A 10 -56.27 68.20 31.09
N GLN A 11 -57.39 67.58 31.47
CA GLN A 11 -57.73 66.18 31.19
C GLN A 11 -57.75 65.85 29.69
N LYS A 12 -57.98 66.84 28.81
CA LYS A 12 -57.96 66.63 27.35
C LYS A 12 -56.55 66.53 26.81
N ALA A 13 -55.62 67.36 27.30
CA ALA A 13 -54.21 67.26 26.94
C ALA A 13 -53.59 65.94 27.42
N ALA A 14 -53.94 65.49 28.64
CA ALA A 14 -53.49 64.22 29.19
C ALA A 14 -54.02 63.00 28.40
N ASN A 15 -55.31 62.99 28.04
CA ASN A 15 -55.89 61.90 27.24
C ASN A 15 -55.32 61.84 25.82
N SER A 16 -55.02 62.99 25.21
CA SER A 16 -54.35 63.06 23.90
C SER A 16 -52.93 62.47 23.99
N ALA A 17 -52.15 62.85 25.00
CA ALA A 17 -50.81 62.29 25.21
C ALA A 17 -50.83 60.77 25.47
N ILE A 18 -51.79 60.27 26.27
CA ILE A 18 -51.98 58.83 26.52
C ILE A 18 -52.36 58.09 25.22
N ALA A 19 -53.23 58.67 24.39
CA ALA A 19 -53.60 58.07 23.10
C ALA A 19 -52.40 57.99 22.15
N THR A 20 -51.55 59.03 22.08
CA THR A 20 -50.35 59.02 21.25
C THR A 20 -49.33 57.98 21.74
N VAL A 21 -49.15 57.84 23.05
CA VAL A 21 -48.27 56.81 23.64
C VAL A 21 -48.80 55.41 23.39
N LEU A 22 -50.12 55.18 23.50
CA LEU A 22 -50.75 53.89 23.19
C LEU A 22 -50.64 53.54 21.70
N MET A 23 -50.76 54.53 20.81
CA MET A 23 -50.56 54.32 19.37
C MET A 23 -49.11 53.94 19.06
N PHE A 24 -48.14 54.64 19.65
CA PHE A 24 -46.72 54.30 19.51
C PHE A 24 -46.40 52.93 20.12
N ALA A 25 -46.94 52.60 21.29
CA ALA A 25 -46.76 51.29 21.92
C ALA A 25 -47.39 50.16 21.08
N GLY A 26 -48.56 50.38 20.48
CA GLY A 26 -49.20 49.44 19.57
C GLY A 26 -48.38 49.20 18.30
N VAL A 27 -47.86 50.26 17.68
CA VAL A 27 -46.98 50.15 16.51
C VAL A 27 -45.66 49.45 16.87
N MET A 28 -45.04 49.79 18.01
CA MET A 28 -43.82 49.11 18.48
C MET A 28 -44.06 47.63 18.80
N SER A 29 -45.23 47.28 19.34
CA SER A 29 -45.61 45.88 19.59
C SER A 29 -45.79 45.10 18.29
N ILE A 30 -46.40 45.69 17.26
CA ILE A 30 -46.57 45.05 15.95
C ILE A 30 -45.22 44.87 15.27
N ILE A 31 -44.38 45.91 15.27
CA ILE A 31 -43.01 45.84 14.72
C ILE A 31 -42.18 44.79 15.48
N SER A 32 -42.30 44.70 16.80
CA SER A 32 -41.57 43.70 17.59
C SER A 32 -42.03 42.27 17.27
N ILE A 33 -43.34 42.04 17.13
CA ILE A 33 -43.88 40.74 16.74
C ILE A 33 -43.44 40.38 15.31
N MET A 34 -43.47 41.35 14.38
CA MET A 34 -42.99 41.17 13.01
C MET A 34 -41.49 40.85 12.97
N LEU A 35 -40.65 41.59 13.71
CA LEU A 35 -39.21 41.32 13.83
C LEU A 35 -38.95 39.92 14.38
N VAL A 36 -39.66 39.49 15.42
CA VAL A 36 -39.53 38.13 15.98
C VAL A 36 -39.91 37.05 14.97
N SER A 37 -40.87 37.32 14.07
CA SER A 37 -41.27 36.37 13.02
C SER A 37 -40.39 36.39 11.77
N ILE A 38 -39.82 37.55 11.41
CA ILE A 38 -39.05 37.75 10.18
C ILE A 38 -37.58 37.39 10.37
N VAL A 39 -37.01 37.65 11.55
CA VAL A 39 -35.59 37.36 11.83
C VAL A 39 -35.23 35.88 11.61
N PRO A 40 -36.02 34.89 12.05
CA PRO A 40 -35.74 33.49 11.75
C PRO A 40 -35.69 33.18 10.25
N VAL A 41 -36.62 33.75 9.46
CA VAL A 41 -36.70 33.54 8.01
C VAL A 41 -35.52 34.20 7.29
N ILE A 42 -35.11 35.39 7.72
CA ILE A 42 -33.92 36.05 7.18
C ILE A 42 -32.67 35.22 7.47
N ASN A 43 -32.53 34.70 8.69
CA ASN A 43 -31.37 33.89 9.06
C ASN A 43 -31.34 32.55 8.31
N GLU A 44 -32.50 31.95 8.04
CA GLU A 44 -32.62 30.73 7.22
C GLU A 44 -32.26 30.99 5.76
N LEU A 45 -32.79 32.07 5.16
CA LEU A 45 -32.44 32.47 3.78
C LEU A 45 -30.96 32.83 3.64
N GLN A 46 -30.41 33.53 4.63
CA GLN A 46 -28.99 33.85 4.65
C GLN A 46 -28.14 32.57 4.76
N GLY A 47 -28.50 31.64 5.64
CA GLY A 47 -27.82 30.35 5.77
C GLY A 47 -27.92 29.49 4.50
N ALA A 48 -29.04 29.54 3.77
CA ALA A 48 -29.20 28.84 2.50
C ALA A 48 -28.31 29.43 1.39
N ILE A 49 -28.18 30.77 1.31
CA ILE A 49 -27.28 31.43 0.37
C ILE A 49 -25.83 31.08 0.68
N GLU A 50 -25.43 31.18 1.95
CA GLU A 50 -24.09 30.77 2.40
C GLU A 50 -23.82 29.30 2.08
N SER A 51 -24.81 28.43 2.25
CA SER A 51 -24.66 27.01 1.92
C SER A 51 -24.48 26.77 0.44
N SER A 52 -25.23 27.49 -0.41
CA SER A 52 -25.09 27.38 -1.86
C SER A 52 -23.73 27.86 -2.33
N ASP A 53 -23.21 28.95 -1.76
CA ASP A 53 -21.91 29.51 -2.11
C ASP A 53 -20.77 28.58 -1.69
N ALA A 54 -20.82 28.08 -0.45
CA ALA A 54 -19.84 27.11 0.05
C ALA A 54 -19.82 25.81 -0.78
N VAL A 55 -21.00 25.30 -1.18
CA VAL A 55 -21.09 24.14 -2.08
C VAL A 55 -20.43 24.45 -3.41
N SER A 56 -20.72 25.59 -4.05
CA SER A 56 -20.11 25.98 -5.33
C SER A 56 -18.58 26.07 -5.25
N GLN A 57 -18.03 26.68 -4.19
CA GLN A 57 -16.58 26.77 -4.01
C GLN A 57 -15.93 25.39 -3.84
N PHE A 58 -16.63 24.45 -3.18
CA PHE A 58 -16.15 23.08 -2.97
C PHE A 58 -16.30 22.22 -4.23
N GLU A 59 -17.30 22.49 -5.07
CA GLU A 59 -17.44 21.88 -6.40
C GLU A 59 -16.26 22.25 -7.30
N ASP A 60 -15.88 23.53 -7.33
CA ASP A 60 -14.72 24.01 -8.08
C ASP A 60 -13.40 23.37 -7.55
N LEU A 61 -13.23 23.32 -6.23
CA LEU A 61 -12.09 22.64 -5.59
C LEU A 61 -12.00 21.18 -6.03
N SER A 62 -13.12 20.47 -5.95
CA SER A 62 -13.23 19.05 -6.32
C SER A 62 -12.91 18.80 -7.80
N GLU A 63 -13.35 19.70 -8.69
CA GLU A 63 -13.02 19.62 -10.11
C GLU A 63 -11.51 19.84 -10.36
N TYR A 64 -10.89 20.82 -9.70
CA TYR A 64 -9.45 21.04 -9.82
C TYR A 64 -8.63 19.85 -9.30
N GLU A 65 -9.02 19.25 -8.18
CA GLU A 65 -8.38 18.04 -7.66
C GLU A 65 -8.46 16.87 -8.64
N SER A 66 -9.65 16.63 -9.21
CA SER A 66 -9.84 15.55 -10.18
C SER A 66 -9.06 15.78 -11.46
N GLN A 67 -9.03 17.02 -11.98
CA GLN A 67 -8.22 17.38 -13.14
C GLN A 67 -6.72 17.16 -12.88
N LEU A 68 -6.23 17.54 -11.69
CA LEU A 68 -4.85 17.31 -11.28
C LEU A 68 -4.54 15.81 -11.11
N ALA A 69 -5.46 15.02 -10.56
CA ALA A 69 -5.26 13.57 -10.42
C ALA A 69 -5.27 12.82 -11.76
N GLN A 70 -6.14 13.22 -12.69
CA GLN A 70 -6.28 12.55 -13.99
C GLN A 70 -5.22 12.96 -15.00
N ARG A 71 -4.77 14.22 -14.98
CA ARG A 71 -3.90 14.80 -16.04
C ARG A 71 -2.63 15.44 -15.49
N GLY A 72 -2.55 15.69 -14.19
CA GLY A 72 -1.42 16.36 -13.58
C GLY A 72 -0.18 15.46 -13.51
N LEU A 73 0.97 16.03 -13.83
CA LEU A 73 2.26 15.42 -13.55
C LEU A 73 2.76 15.89 -12.18
N PRO A 74 3.66 15.14 -11.52
CA PRO A 74 4.36 15.64 -10.34
C PRO A 74 4.93 17.05 -10.56
N GLY A 75 4.49 18.01 -9.74
CA GLY A 75 4.83 19.42 -9.85
C GLY A 75 3.77 20.31 -10.51
N SER A 76 2.77 19.75 -11.19
CA SER A 76 1.60 20.50 -11.68
C SER A 76 0.84 21.12 -10.51
N SER A 77 0.35 22.34 -10.70
CA SER A 77 -0.37 23.08 -9.66
C SER A 77 -1.60 23.83 -10.20
N SER A 78 -2.57 24.06 -9.32
CA SER A 78 -3.73 24.92 -9.55
C SER A 78 -3.87 25.90 -8.39
N GLU A 79 -4.45 27.08 -8.65
CA GLU A 79 -4.67 28.11 -7.64
C GLU A 79 -6.15 28.51 -7.62
N MET A 80 -6.70 28.66 -6.43
CA MET A 80 -8.08 29.13 -6.21
C MET A 80 -8.17 29.96 -4.94
N GLN A 81 -9.25 30.72 -4.81
CA GLN A 81 -9.57 31.47 -3.61
C GLN A 81 -10.76 30.80 -2.92
N ILE A 82 -10.65 30.59 -1.60
CA ILE A 82 -11.78 30.17 -0.77
C ILE A 82 -12.10 31.31 0.18
N GLU A 83 -13.36 31.72 0.19
CA GLU A 83 -13.87 32.82 1.01
C GLU A 83 -14.81 32.26 2.07
N PRO A 84 -14.35 32.09 3.34
CA PRO A 84 -15.17 31.44 4.34
C PRO A 84 -16.32 32.29 4.92
N VAL A 85 -16.69 33.40 4.27
CA VAL A 85 -17.72 34.41 4.64
C VAL A 85 -17.99 34.56 6.16
N LEU A 86 -18.81 33.67 6.74
CA LEU A 86 -19.14 33.62 8.18
C LEU A 86 -18.81 32.28 8.85
N GLY A 87 -18.50 31.24 8.08
CA GLY A 87 -18.14 29.92 8.56
C GLY A 87 -16.64 29.78 8.88
N LYS A 88 -16.24 28.53 9.11
CA LYS A 88 -14.86 28.17 9.39
C LYS A 88 -14.47 26.94 8.58
N LEU A 89 -13.28 26.97 7.98
CA LEU A 89 -12.66 25.78 7.39
C LEU A 89 -12.01 24.93 8.48
N GLU A 90 -12.24 23.63 8.47
CA GLU A 90 -11.63 22.65 9.37
C GLU A 90 -11.26 21.37 8.62
N TRP A 91 -10.07 20.84 8.92
CA TRP A 91 -9.65 19.53 8.42
C TRP A 91 -10.11 18.43 9.36
N ASP A 92 -10.67 17.36 8.79
CA ASP A 92 -11.01 16.15 9.52
C ASP A 92 -10.40 14.92 8.86
N LEU A 93 -9.78 14.06 9.67
CA LEU A 93 -9.22 12.79 9.23
C LEU A 93 -9.97 11.61 9.86
N LYS A 94 -10.95 11.86 10.74
CA LYS A 94 -11.70 10.79 11.38
C LYS A 94 -12.80 10.28 10.46
N ASP A 95 -12.95 8.96 10.43
CA ASP A 95 -13.95 8.27 9.61
C ASP A 95 -13.85 8.61 8.11
N THR A 96 -12.64 8.88 7.62
CA THR A 96 -12.42 9.28 6.23
C THR A 96 -11.79 8.19 5.36
N GLY A 97 -11.69 6.96 5.85
CA GLY A 97 -11.25 5.80 5.09
C GLY A 97 -12.08 5.53 3.83
N ILE A 98 -11.39 5.17 2.75
CA ILE A 98 -11.95 4.55 1.55
C ILE A 98 -11.20 3.24 1.34
N TRP A 99 -11.87 2.21 0.86
CA TRP A 99 -11.22 0.98 0.46
C TRP A 99 -11.73 0.48 -0.88
N PHE A 100 -10.85 -0.22 -1.59
CA PHE A 100 -11.14 -0.99 -2.79
C PHE A 100 -10.71 -2.43 -2.54
N SER A 101 -11.43 -3.40 -3.09
CA SER A 101 -11.00 -4.79 -3.09
C SER A 101 -11.22 -5.42 -4.44
N SER A 102 -10.39 -6.40 -4.76
CA SER A 102 -10.47 -7.20 -5.96
C SER A 102 -10.33 -8.67 -5.62
N SER A 103 -11.13 -9.51 -6.27
CA SER A 103 -11.08 -10.95 -6.12
C SER A 103 -10.90 -11.64 -7.47
N TRP A 104 -10.12 -12.72 -7.50
CA TRP A 104 -9.77 -13.41 -8.76
C TRP A 104 -10.49 -14.75 -8.93
N LYS A 105 -11.09 -15.30 -7.87
CA LYS A 105 -11.84 -16.55 -7.93
C LYS A 105 -13.31 -16.26 -8.25
N ASP A 106 -13.92 -17.10 -9.08
CA ASP A 106 -15.35 -17.00 -9.37
C ASP A 106 -16.17 -17.14 -8.07
N ASN A 107 -17.22 -16.32 -7.94
CA ASN A 107 -18.09 -16.24 -6.75
C ASN A 107 -17.34 -15.96 -5.44
N SER A 108 -16.22 -15.25 -5.49
CA SER A 108 -15.50 -14.78 -4.31
C SER A 108 -15.70 -13.29 -4.07
N GLU A 109 -15.93 -12.92 -2.81
CA GLU A 109 -16.09 -11.54 -2.38
C GLU A 109 -15.15 -11.23 -1.23
N LEU A 110 -14.37 -10.13 -1.34
CA LEU A 110 -13.60 -9.59 -0.23
C LEU A 110 -14.25 -8.29 0.24
N ARG A 111 -14.73 -8.29 1.48
CA ARG A 111 -15.39 -7.12 2.09
C ARG A 111 -14.61 -6.65 3.29
N LEU A 112 -14.55 -5.34 3.48
CA LEU A 112 -13.91 -4.70 4.61
C LEU A 112 -14.94 -3.87 5.39
N ARG A 113 -14.77 -3.79 6.70
CA ARG A 113 -15.61 -2.97 7.59
C ARG A 113 -14.72 -2.22 8.58
N ASN A 114 -15.06 -0.96 8.82
CA ASN A 114 -14.29 -0.02 9.66
C ASN A 114 -12.83 0.16 9.18
N ALA A 115 -12.54 -0.12 7.90
CA ALA A 115 -11.22 0.11 7.35
C ALA A 115 -10.96 1.62 7.19
N GLY A 116 -9.74 2.06 7.51
CA GLY A 116 -9.34 3.46 7.39
C GLY A 116 -9.96 4.36 8.47
N ASN A 117 -9.90 3.94 9.73
CA ASN A 117 -10.31 4.72 10.91
C ASN A 117 -9.14 5.08 11.85
N PHE A 118 -7.89 4.88 11.42
CA PHE A 118 -6.65 5.06 12.20
C PHE A 118 -6.50 4.17 13.44
N ASP A 119 -7.50 3.33 13.70
CA ASP A 119 -7.44 2.26 14.68
C ASP A 119 -6.42 1.22 14.21
N ASN A 120 -5.98 0.35 15.13
CA ASN A 120 -5.11 -0.77 14.81
C ASN A 120 -5.89 -2.05 14.43
N GLN A 121 -7.22 -1.97 14.27
CA GLN A 121 -8.05 -3.11 13.94
C GLN A 121 -9.15 -2.76 12.94
N PHE A 122 -9.46 -3.71 12.05
CA PHE A 122 -10.64 -3.65 11.20
C PHE A 122 -11.10 -5.07 10.86
N ASP A 123 -12.31 -5.20 10.32
CA ASP A 123 -12.86 -6.51 9.99
C ASP A 123 -12.80 -6.80 8.50
N ILE A 124 -12.46 -8.04 8.15
CA ILE A 124 -12.58 -8.57 6.80
C ILE A 124 -13.63 -9.68 6.72
N ARG A 125 -14.14 -9.93 5.52
CA ARG A 125 -14.99 -11.09 5.24
C ARG A 125 -14.67 -11.64 3.85
N TYR A 126 -14.39 -12.95 3.81
CA TYR A 126 -14.15 -13.70 2.58
C TYR A 126 -14.85 -15.07 2.69
N PRO A 127 -16.09 -15.23 2.20
CA PRO A 127 -16.91 -16.40 2.48
C PRO A 127 -16.60 -17.62 1.61
N SER A 128 -15.87 -17.45 0.51
CA SER A 128 -15.70 -18.44 -0.57
C SER A 128 -14.55 -19.44 -0.37
N GLY A 129 -13.81 -19.35 0.74
CA GLY A 129 -12.66 -20.23 0.96
C GLY A 129 -12.10 -20.18 2.37
N LYS A 130 -11.11 -21.03 2.62
CA LYS A 130 -10.35 -21.07 3.87
C LYS A 130 -9.15 -20.15 3.75
N LEU A 131 -9.02 -19.21 4.68
CA LEU A 131 -7.89 -18.30 4.76
C LEU A 131 -6.75 -18.95 5.55
N SER A 132 -5.52 -18.69 5.12
CA SER A 132 -4.28 -19.17 5.76
C SER A 132 -3.51 -18.02 6.40
N SER A 133 -3.46 -16.86 5.74
CA SER A 133 -2.75 -15.67 6.20
C SER A 133 -3.21 -14.41 5.46
N TYR A 134 -2.83 -13.26 5.99
CA TYR A 134 -2.89 -11.98 5.28
C TYR A 134 -1.55 -11.29 5.38
N CYS A 135 -1.23 -10.50 4.37
CA CYS A 135 -0.03 -9.67 4.32
C CYS A 135 -0.42 -8.23 4.06
N MET A 136 0.27 -7.31 4.72
CA MET A 136 0.07 -5.88 4.52
C MET A 136 1.35 -5.21 4.05
N ASP A 137 1.23 -4.36 3.03
CA ASP A 137 2.27 -3.48 2.53
C ASP A 137 1.88 -2.02 2.85
N ASP A 138 2.82 -1.21 3.34
CA ASP A 138 2.63 0.25 3.39
C ASP A 138 2.72 0.82 1.97
N LEU A 139 1.75 1.66 1.61
CA LEU A 139 1.67 2.28 0.28
C LEU A 139 2.32 3.66 0.21
N HIS A 140 2.68 4.26 1.35
CA HIS A 140 3.31 5.59 1.41
C HIS A 140 2.57 6.66 0.57
N LEU A 141 1.23 6.71 0.69
CA LEU A 141 0.37 7.56 -0.15
C LEU A 141 0.42 9.05 0.20
N GLN A 142 0.93 9.40 1.38
CA GLN A 142 1.05 10.79 1.84
C GLN A 142 2.50 11.26 1.71
N PHE A 143 2.72 12.53 1.34
CA PHE A 143 4.05 13.05 1.03
C PHE A 143 4.98 13.17 2.25
N GLU A 144 4.44 13.15 3.47
CA GLU A 144 5.22 13.03 4.70
C GLU A 144 5.61 11.59 5.05
N SER A 145 4.93 10.60 4.46
CA SER A 145 5.28 9.20 4.64
C SER A 145 6.57 8.90 3.87
N LYS A 146 7.64 8.59 4.60
CA LYS A 146 8.96 8.30 4.02
C LYS A 146 9.22 6.80 3.93
N TRP A 147 9.92 6.39 2.88
CA TRP A 147 10.40 5.03 2.69
C TRP A 147 11.57 4.76 3.62
N ARG A 148 11.59 3.60 4.29
CA ARG A 148 12.57 3.27 5.32
C ARG A 148 13.13 1.87 5.12
N TYR A 149 14.44 1.79 4.93
CA TYR A 149 15.16 0.54 4.72
C TYR A 149 16.09 0.28 5.89
N GLU A 150 16.10 -0.97 6.36
CA GLU A 150 16.97 -1.43 7.45
C GLU A 150 17.98 -2.42 6.90
N ILE A 151 19.26 -2.14 7.14
CA ILE A 151 20.39 -2.92 6.63
C ILE A 151 21.17 -3.48 7.83
N PRO A 152 21.51 -4.78 7.81
CA PRO A 152 22.30 -5.40 8.88
C PRO A 152 23.69 -4.75 9.01
N PRO A 153 24.33 -4.85 10.19
CA PRO A 153 25.71 -4.38 10.38
C PRO A 153 26.69 -5.33 9.66
N VAL A 154 26.93 -5.08 8.37
CA VAL A 154 27.79 -5.90 7.49
C VAL A 154 28.78 -5.04 6.71
N LEU A 155 29.89 -5.65 6.31
CA LEU A 155 30.86 -5.05 5.39
C LEU A 155 30.39 -5.31 3.96
N GLY A 156 30.12 -4.28 3.17
CA GLY A 156 29.61 -4.46 1.82
C GLY A 156 29.33 -3.15 1.10
N ASN A 157 28.81 -3.26 -0.13
CA ASN A 157 28.49 -2.12 -0.97
C ASN A 157 26.98 -2.06 -1.17
N LEU A 158 26.43 -0.85 -1.10
CA LEU A 158 25.05 -0.55 -1.45
C LEU A 158 25.01 0.09 -2.82
N ILE A 159 24.12 -0.43 -3.67
CA ILE A 159 23.84 0.15 -4.98
C ILE A 159 22.38 0.55 -5.02
N ILE A 160 22.14 1.84 -5.20
CA ILE A 160 20.85 2.48 -4.99
C ILE A 160 20.42 3.18 -6.27
N ALA A 161 19.16 2.96 -6.67
CA ALA A 161 18.50 3.74 -7.70
C ALA A 161 17.04 4.02 -7.32
N SER A 162 16.44 5.05 -7.94
CA SER A 162 15.03 5.35 -7.75
C SER A 162 14.15 4.34 -8.48
N LYS A 163 13.14 3.83 -7.78
CA LYS A 163 12.16 2.91 -8.33
C LYS A 163 10.99 3.69 -8.89
N SER A 164 11.02 3.92 -10.20
CA SER A 164 9.98 4.70 -10.89
C SER A 164 8.87 3.78 -11.42
N HIS A 165 7.61 4.16 -11.14
CA HIS A 165 6.40 3.41 -11.48
C HIS A 165 5.56 4.04 -12.59
N ILE A 166 6.18 4.73 -13.57
CA ILE A 166 5.58 5.40 -14.75
C ILE A 166 5.59 6.94 -14.69
N THR A 167 5.60 7.58 -13.51
CA THR A 167 5.78 9.05 -13.40
C THR A 167 6.87 9.42 -12.41
N SER A 168 7.98 9.95 -12.90
CA SER A 168 9.06 10.49 -12.08
C SER A 168 8.74 11.91 -11.61
N SER A 169 9.01 12.22 -10.33
CA SER A 169 9.21 13.59 -9.91
C SER A 169 10.32 14.22 -10.76
N ILE A 170 10.10 15.43 -11.28
CA ILE A 170 11.11 16.20 -12.03
C ILE A 170 12.28 16.61 -11.11
N THR A 171 12.12 16.46 -9.80
CA THR A 171 13.08 16.84 -8.77
C THR A 171 13.94 15.66 -8.29
N SER A 172 15.19 15.95 -7.97
CA SER A 172 16.09 15.03 -7.26
C SER A 172 15.48 14.62 -5.92
N SER A 173 15.50 13.32 -5.62
CA SER A 173 15.02 12.78 -4.34
C SER A 173 16.10 12.88 -3.27
N SER A 174 15.72 13.21 -2.04
CA SER A 174 16.66 13.16 -0.91
C SER A 174 16.76 11.76 -0.33
N ILE A 175 17.98 11.36 0.03
CA ILE A 175 18.29 10.08 0.66
C ILE A 175 19.13 10.38 1.89
N THR A 176 18.60 10.09 3.07
CA THR A 176 19.31 10.25 4.33
C THR A 176 19.72 8.87 4.83
N LEU A 177 21.03 8.66 4.98
CA LEU A 177 21.61 7.46 5.55
C LEU A 177 22.05 7.77 6.98
N ILE A 178 21.57 6.95 7.91
CA ILE A 178 21.86 7.05 9.34
C ILE A 178 22.58 5.77 9.78
N GLN A 179 23.76 5.90 10.37
CA GLN A 179 24.51 4.81 10.99
C GLN A 179 25.13 5.28 12.32
N GLY A 180 24.52 4.91 13.44
CA GLY A 180 24.84 5.45 14.76
C GLY A 180 24.59 6.96 14.84
N GLU A 181 25.60 7.73 15.26
CA GLU A 181 25.52 9.20 15.33
C GLU A 181 25.77 9.88 13.96
N ASN A 182 26.20 9.12 12.95
CA ASN A 182 26.49 9.65 11.63
C ASN A 182 25.22 9.72 10.79
N GLU A 183 24.93 10.91 10.28
CA GLU A 183 23.84 11.19 9.35
C GLU A 183 24.41 11.84 8.08
N LEU A 184 24.25 11.18 6.94
CA LEU A 184 24.68 11.67 5.63
C LEU A 184 23.48 11.79 4.71
N THR A 185 23.31 12.96 4.09
CA THR A 185 22.24 13.20 3.11
C THR A 185 22.82 13.31 1.71
N TYR A 186 22.29 12.49 0.81
CA TYR A 186 22.60 12.46 -0.61
C TYR A 186 21.41 12.99 -1.41
N SER A 187 21.71 13.59 -2.56
CA SER A 187 20.71 13.94 -3.58
C SER A 187 20.85 12.92 -4.70
N LEU A 188 19.75 12.24 -5.04
CA LEU A 188 19.72 11.26 -6.14
C LEU A 188 18.93 11.84 -7.32
N GLU A 189 19.61 12.00 -8.45
CA GLU A 189 18.97 12.42 -9.70
C GLU A 189 18.24 11.25 -10.35
N LEU A 190 17.25 11.58 -11.19
CA LEU A 190 16.56 10.55 -11.95
C LEU A 190 17.54 9.82 -12.88
N ASN A 191 17.39 8.50 -12.97
CA ASN A 191 18.24 7.63 -13.79
C ASN A 191 19.73 7.58 -13.37
N SER A 192 20.06 8.10 -12.18
CA SER A 192 21.41 7.94 -11.61
C SER A 192 21.49 6.74 -10.67
N VAL A 193 22.70 6.20 -10.50
CA VAL A 193 23.02 5.14 -9.55
C VAL A 193 23.93 5.73 -8.48
N LEU A 194 23.59 5.49 -7.22
CA LEU A 194 24.41 5.88 -6.06
C LEU A 194 25.05 4.64 -5.46
N GLU A 195 26.37 4.67 -5.28
CA GLU A 195 27.13 3.61 -4.61
C GLU A 195 27.63 4.11 -3.25
N ILE A 196 27.41 3.30 -2.21
CA ILE A 196 27.84 3.61 -0.83
C ILE A 196 28.55 2.38 -0.26
N ASN A 197 29.78 2.55 0.21
CA ASN A 197 30.52 1.52 0.91
C ASN A 197 30.15 1.52 2.40
N LEU A 198 29.86 0.34 2.94
CA LEU A 198 29.61 0.09 4.36
C LEU A 198 30.79 -0.65 5.01
N PRO A 199 31.06 -0.40 6.29
CA PRO A 199 30.44 0.59 7.17
C PRO A 199 31.00 1.99 6.92
N ILE A 200 30.21 3.00 7.27
CA ILE A 200 30.67 4.37 7.29
C ILE A 200 31.51 4.56 8.56
N GLU A 201 32.75 5.04 8.37
CA GLU A 201 33.68 5.39 9.46
C GLU A 201 33.92 4.27 10.51
N ASN A 202 33.90 3.01 10.08
CA ASN A 202 34.08 1.82 10.94
C ASN A 202 33.01 1.64 12.04
N SER A 203 31.80 2.22 11.87
CA SER A 203 30.68 1.92 12.76
C SER A 203 30.23 0.46 12.61
N ILE A 204 29.97 -0.20 13.74
CA ILE A 204 29.40 -1.57 13.79
C ILE A 204 27.88 -1.55 14.01
N GLU A 205 27.27 -0.37 13.98
CA GLU A 205 25.83 -0.22 14.13
C GLU A 205 25.11 -0.50 12.82
N LYS A 206 23.83 -0.84 12.95
CA LYS A 206 22.94 -1.04 11.80
C LYS A 206 22.77 0.26 11.02
N THR A 207 22.52 0.13 9.71
CA THR A 207 22.30 1.28 8.84
C THR A 207 20.82 1.41 8.50
N THR A 208 20.29 2.63 8.63
CA THR A 208 18.93 2.98 8.21
C THR A 208 18.99 3.97 7.06
N ILE A 209 18.25 3.70 5.99
CA ILE A 209 18.09 4.63 4.87
C ILE A 209 16.67 5.16 4.87
N ILE A 210 16.51 6.48 4.79
CA ILE A 210 15.24 7.18 4.70
C ILE A 210 15.20 7.90 3.34
N SER A 211 14.11 7.73 2.59
CA SER A 211 13.94 8.39 1.29
C SER A 211 12.53 8.92 1.06
N ASP A 212 12.44 9.96 0.23
CA ASP A 212 11.19 10.53 -0.26
C ASP A 212 10.51 9.66 -1.33
N VAL A 213 11.26 8.78 -1.99
CA VAL A 213 10.78 7.93 -3.09
C VAL A 213 11.09 6.47 -2.81
N GLU A 214 10.36 5.55 -3.44
CA GLU A 214 10.72 4.14 -3.37
C GLU A 214 12.07 3.93 -4.07
N LEU A 215 12.96 3.19 -3.43
CA LEU A 215 14.29 2.87 -3.91
C LEU A 215 14.42 1.37 -4.22
N THR A 216 15.19 1.06 -5.25
CA THR A 216 15.78 -0.28 -5.45
C THR A 216 17.17 -0.25 -4.82
N ILE A 217 17.35 -0.95 -3.70
CA ILE A 217 18.61 -1.01 -2.96
C ILE A 217 19.15 -2.43 -3.05
N MET A 218 20.31 -2.61 -3.66
CA MET A 218 21.03 -3.88 -3.65
C MET A 218 22.14 -3.84 -2.61
N LEU A 219 22.09 -4.76 -1.67
CA LEU A 219 23.19 -5.02 -0.74
C LEU A 219 24.09 -6.09 -1.37
N MET A 220 25.36 -5.74 -1.61
CA MET A 220 26.38 -6.64 -2.12
C MET A 220 27.45 -6.89 -1.06
N LEU A 221 27.77 -8.17 -0.84
CA LEU A 221 28.86 -8.65 -0.01
C LEU A 221 29.88 -9.33 -0.93
N GLY A 222 31.17 -9.08 -0.70
CA GLY A 222 32.26 -9.79 -1.38
C GLY A 222 32.23 -9.66 -2.91
N ASN A 223 32.47 -10.79 -3.58
CA ASN A 223 32.84 -10.81 -5.01
C ASN A 223 31.70 -11.17 -5.97
N GLY A 224 30.49 -11.47 -5.49
CA GLY A 224 29.38 -11.87 -6.36
C GLY A 224 28.19 -12.48 -5.61
N GLY A 225 27.12 -12.77 -6.34
CA GLY A 225 25.93 -13.41 -5.78
C GLY A 225 24.76 -13.50 -6.75
N VAL A 226 23.63 -13.99 -6.26
CA VAL A 226 22.36 -14.06 -6.99
C VAL A 226 21.20 -13.49 -6.18
N THR A 227 20.28 -12.77 -6.83
CA THR A 227 19.03 -12.34 -6.18
C THR A 227 17.89 -12.12 -7.19
N PHE A 228 16.65 -12.17 -6.70
CA PHE A 228 15.48 -11.74 -7.46
C PHE A 228 15.22 -10.25 -7.27
N ILE A 229 15.00 -9.54 -8.37
CA ILE A 229 14.61 -8.12 -8.35
C ILE A 229 13.10 -8.03 -8.55
N LYS A 230 12.41 -7.35 -7.62
CA LYS A 230 10.97 -7.11 -7.71
C LYS A 230 10.68 -6.18 -8.89
N PRO A 231 9.63 -6.46 -9.68
CA PRO A 231 9.19 -5.52 -10.71
C PRO A 231 8.83 -4.18 -10.08
N ASN A 232 8.94 -3.13 -10.89
CA ASN A 232 8.46 -1.81 -10.54
C ASN A 232 6.93 -1.89 -10.46
N ASN A 233 6.25 -2.31 -11.52
CA ASN A 233 4.80 -2.42 -11.48
C ASN A 233 4.30 -3.62 -10.64
N PRO A 234 3.27 -3.44 -9.78
CA PRO A 234 2.49 -4.55 -9.26
C PRO A 234 1.66 -5.14 -10.40
N ASN A 235 1.96 -6.37 -10.84
CA ASN A 235 1.23 -7.03 -11.91
C ASN A 235 0.53 -8.28 -11.38
N HIS A 236 -0.74 -8.44 -11.76
CA HIS A 236 -1.46 -9.71 -11.77
C HIS A 236 -2.13 -9.90 -13.14
N ASN A 237 -1.85 -11.03 -13.81
CA ASN A 237 -2.41 -11.49 -15.09
C ASN A 237 -2.09 -10.66 -16.36
N ASP A 238 -0.94 -10.97 -16.98
CA ASP A 238 -0.68 -10.83 -18.42
C ASP A 238 -0.50 -9.43 -19.04
N LEU A 239 -0.47 -8.37 -18.24
CA LEU A 239 -0.26 -6.98 -18.71
C LEU A 239 1.21 -6.53 -18.74
N GLY A 240 2.14 -7.49 -18.59
CA GLY A 240 3.58 -7.24 -18.66
C GLY A 240 4.21 -6.67 -17.39
N THR A 241 5.54 -6.73 -17.29
CA THR A 241 6.31 -6.35 -16.10
C THR A 241 7.51 -5.49 -16.49
N ILE A 242 7.81 -4.48 -15.68
CA ILE A 242 8.89 -3.52 -15.94
C ILE A 242 9.85 -3.53 -14.75
N TRP A 243 11.14 -3.46 -15.04
CA TRP A 243 12.20 -3.31 -14.05
C TRP A 243 13.10 -2.14 -14.41
N LYS A 244 13.45 -1.33 -13.41
CA LYS A 244 14.61 -0.45 -13.46
C LYS A 244 15.66 -0.96 -12.49
N ILE A 245 16.80 -1.39 -13.02
CA ILE A 245 17.78 -2.19 -12.29
C ILE A 245 19.09 -1.43 -12.29
N PRO A 246 19.60 -1.01 -11.13
CA PRO A 246 20.97 -0.56 -11.05
C PRO A 246 21.87 -1.80 -11.16
N LEU A 247 22.77 -1.84 -12.13
CA LEU A 247 23.76 -2.91 -12.25
C LEU A 247 25.10 -2.43 -11.67
N PRO A 248 25.80 -3.25 -10.86
CA PRO A 248 27.15 -2.94 -10.42
C PRO A 248 28.12 -2.92 -11.60
N ALA A 249 29.27 -2.29 -11.39
CA ALA A 249 30.43 -2.52 -12.25
C ALA A 249 30.84 -4.01 -12.23
N GLY A 250 31.41 -4.47 -13.35
CA GLY A 250 31.83 -5.85 -13.57
C GLY A 250 30.85 -6.67 -14.43
N ASN A 251 30.99 -7.99 -14.34
CA ASN A 251 30.20 -8.94 -15.12
C ASN A 251 28.88 -9.26 -14.41
N ASN A 252 27.77 -9.00 -15.09
CA ASN A 252 26.41 -9.23 -14.63
C ASN A 252 25.67 -10.10 -15.65
N GLN A 253 24.80 -10.99 -15.18
CA GLN A 253 23.89 -11.74 -16.03
C GLN A 253 22.48 -11.59 -15.52
N ILE A 254 21.58 -11.25 -16.43
CA ILE A 254 20.16 -11.15 -16.15
C ILE A 254 19.47 -12.34 -16.79
N ASN A 255 18.67 -13.04 -16.00
CA ASN A 255 17.81 -14.10 -16.48
C ASN A 255 16.35 -13.72 -16.19
N LEU A 256 15.56 -13.56 -17.25
CA LEU A 256 14.13 -13.30 -17.16
C LEU A 256 13.37 -14.58 -17.50
N ILE A 257 12.53 -15.03 -16.56
CA ILE A 257 11.81 -16.30 -16.63
C ILE A 257 10.30 -16.03 -16.71
N SER A 258 9.62 -16.64 -17.67
CA SER A 258 8.15 -16.56 -17.82
C SER A 258 7.55 -17.94 -18.08
N GLU A 259 6.24 -18.10 -17.87
CA GLU A 259 5.52 -19.34 -18.19
C GLU A 259 5.28 -19.47 -19.71
N ASP A 260 5.16 -18.33 -20.40
CA ASP A 260 4.75 -18.25 -21.80
C ASP A 260 5.80 -17.57 -22.70
N GLU A 261 5.54 -17.57 -24.01
CA GLU A 261 6.32 -16.76 -24.96
C GLU A 261 6.22 -15.28 -24.60
N ASN A 262 7.32 -14.57 -24.80
CA ASN A 262 7.44 -13.21 -24.31
C ASN A 262 8.19 -12.31 -25.31
N LEU A 263 7.79 -11.05 -25.39
CA LEU A 263 8.55 -9.97 -26.01
C LEU A 263 9.24 -9.20 -24.90
N ILE A 264 10.56 -9.07 -25.02
CA ILE A 264 11.40 -8.35 -24.06
C ILE A 264 11.93 -7.11 -24.73
N ASN A 265 11.75 -5.98 -24.06
CA ASN A 265 12.30 -4.71 -24.45
C ASN A 265 13.40 -4.31 -23.47
N LEU A 266 14.61 -4.07 -23.98
CA LEU A 266 15.75 -3.66 -23.18
C LEU A 266 16.16 -2.25 -23.59
N ILE A 267 16.21 -1.34 -22.61
CA ILE A 267 16.58 0.06 -22.81
C ILE A 267 17.86 0.35 -22.00
N ILE A 268 18.91 0.75 -22.70
CA ILE A 268 20.22 1.12 -22.13
C ILE A 268 20.68 2.41 -22.80
N ASP A 269 20.97 3.46 -22.03
CA ASP A 269 21.47 4.74 -22.55
C ASP A 269 20.63 5.27 -23.76
N ASP A 270 19.30 5.16 -23.67
CA ASP A 270 18.30 5.48 -24.71
C ASP A 270 18.31 4.61 -25.98
N GLU A 271 19.13 3.55 -26.05
CA GLU A 271 19.05 2.53 -27.09
C GLU A 271 18.05 1.44 -26.69
N GLU A 272 17.07 1.18 -27.56
CA GLU A 272 16.02 0.20 -27.38
C GLU A 272 16.27 -1.06 -28.22
N ILE A 273 16.29 -2.22 -27.56
CA ILE A 273 16.48 -3.53 -28.20
C ILE A 273 15.31 -4.42 -27.83
N THR A 274 14.51 -4.80 -28.83
CA THR A 274 13.39 -5.73 -28.65
C THR A 274 13.77 -7.14 -29.13
N GLU A 275 13.58 -8.14 -28.27
CA GLU A 275 13.87 -9.55 -28.55
C GLU A 275 12.63 -10.41 -28.28
N LYS A 276 12.32 -11.35 -29.20
CA LYS A 276 11.27 -12.35 -28.99
C LYS A 276 11.86 -13.61 -28.37
N VAL A 277 11.23 -14.09 -27.30
CA VAL A 277 11.58 -15.31 -26.59
C VAL A 277 10.49 -16.35 -26.77
N ASN A 278 10.88 -17.53 -27.25
CA ASN A 278 9.95 -18.65 -27.41
C ASN A 278 9.99 -19.55 -26.18
N ARG A 279 8.89 -20.29 -25.96
CA ARG A 279 8.79 -21.28 -24.89
C ARG A 279 9.68 -22.49 -25.22
N ILE A 280 10.49 -22.92 -24.25
CA ILE A 280 11.36 -24.10 -24.32
C ILE A 280 11.15 -24.91 -23.03
N GLY A 281 10.56 -26.11 -23.17
CA GLY A 281 10.11 -26.90 -22.03
C GLY A 281 8.77 -26.39 -21.51
N ASP A 282 8.68 -26.18 -20.19
CA ASP A 282 7.47 -25.74 -19.51
C ASP A 282 7.31 -24.21 -19.46
N GLY A 283 8.34 -23.44 -19.80
CA GLY A 283 8.36 -21.97 -19.76
C GLY A 283 9.30 -21.33 -20.78
N SER A 284 9.57 -20.05 -20.64
CA SER A 284 10.56 -19.31 -21.44
C SER A 284 11.63 -18.68 -20.55
N ILE A 285 12.85 -18.58 -21.09
CA ILE A 285 13.97 -17.90 -20.45
C ILE A 285 14.68 -17.00 -21.45
N TRP A 286 14.97 -15.79 -21.02
CA TRP A 286 15.88 -14.88 -21.68
C TRP A 286 17.08 -14.61 -20.78
N SER A 287 18.28 -14.74 -21.34
CA SER A 287 19.52 -14.53 -20.62
C SER A 287 20.43 -13.60 -21.40
N LYS A 288 20.91 -12.54 -20.75
CA LYS A 288 21.87 -11.59 -21.34
C LYS A 288 22.92 -11.19 -20.33
N SER A 289 24.19 -11.22 -20.76
CA SER A 289 25.34 -10.81 -19.96
C SER A 289 25.73 -9.38 -20.29
N PHE A 290 26.15 -8.64 -19.28
CA PHE A 290 26.58 -7.25 -19.33
C PHE A 290 27.92 -7.12 -18.63
N GLU A 291 28.84 -6.37 -19.22
CA GLU A 291 30.12 -6.04 -18.63
C GLU A 291 30.26 -4.51 -18.67
N PHE A 292 30.27 -3.90 -17.50
CA PHE A 292 30.36 -2.44 -17.35
C PHE A 292 31.53 -2.06 -16.45
N ASP A 293 32.26 -1.00 -16.83
CA ASP A 293 33.37 -0.48 -16.00
C ASP A 293 32.87 0.34 -14.80
N GLU A 294 31.66 0.90 -14.90
CA GLU A 294 31.00 1.70 -13.86
C GLU A 294 29.54 1.23 -13.69
N PRO A 295 28.92 1.45 -12.51
CA PRO A 295 27.52 1.12 -12.30
C PRO A 295 26.60 1.83 -13.31
N LYS A 296 25.65 1.09 -13.87
CA LYS A 296 24.69 1.61 -14.87
C LYS A 296 23.26 1.24 -14.55
N LEU A 297 22.33 2.13 -14.84
CA LEU A 297 20.91 1.84 -14.77
C LEU A 297 20.43 1.28 -16.10
N ILE A 298 19.71 0.16 -16.06
CA ILE A 298 19.03 -0.41 -17.23
C ILE A 298 17.53 -0.49 -16.98
N THR A 299 16.74 -0.38 -18.06
CA THR A 299 15.30 -0.63 -18.01
C THR A 299 14.97 -1.86 -18.83
N LEU A 300 14.19 -2.77 -18.26
CA LEU A 300 13.74 -3.99 -18.90
C LEU A 300 12.22 -4.06 -18.83
N GLU A 301 11.58 -4.31 -19.96
CA GLU A 301 10.14 -4.49 -20.06
C GLU A 301 9.84 -5.85 -20.66
N SER A 302 8.77 -6.47 -20.17
CA SER A 302 8.33 -7.78 -20.56
C SER A 302 6.84 -7.72 -20.87
N SER A 303 6.43 -8.30 -21.99
CA SER A 303 5.00 -8.35 -22.37
C SER A 303 4.16 -9.31 -21.51
N ARG A 304 4.79 -10.21 -20.76
CA ARG A 304 4.14 -11.19 -19.87
C ARG A 304 4.62 -11.07 -18.44
N ASN A 305 3.90 -11.67 -17.51
CA ASN A 305 4.38 -11.79 -16.14
C ASN A 305 5.66 -12.62 -16.13
N SER A 306 6.73 -12.05 -15.59
CA SER A 306 8.04 -12.70 -15.57
C SER A 306 8.77 -12.40 -14.28
N LYS A 307 9.71 -13.26 -13.92
CA LYS A 307 10.58 -13.12 -12.75
C LYS A 307 11.99 -12.79 -13.23
N LEU A 308 12.63 -11.81 -12.59
CA LEU A 308 13.99 -11.39 -12.94
C LEU A 308 14.99 -11.87 -11.89
N LEU A 309 15.89 -12.75 -12.32
CA LEU A 309 17.02 -13.23 -11.53
C LEU A 309 18.30 -12.52 -12.00
N LEU A 310 18.91 -11.75 -11.11
CA LEU A 310 20.19 -11.10 -11.32
C LEU A 310 21.31 -11.96 -10.74
N GLN A 311 22.32 -12.28 -11.55
CA GLN A 311 23.56 -12.91 -11.13
C GLN A 311 24.71 -11.94 -11.34
N THR A 312 25.53 -11.73 -10.32
CA THR A 312 26.75 -10.92 -10.40
C THR A 312 27.96 -11.84 -10.31
N ASN A 313 28.98 -11.57 -11.13
CA ASN A 313 30.18 -12.39 -11.27
C ASN A 313 29.89 -13.87 -11.55
N VAL A 314 29.35 -14.14 -12.75
CA VAL A 314 28.88 -15.46 -13.23
C VAL A 314 29.92 -16.58 -13.10
N ASN A 315 31.21 -16.25 -13.11
CA ASN A 315 32.29 -17.23 -13.01
C ASN A 315 32.54 -17.73 -11.58
N SER A 316 31.84 -17.17 -10.60
CA SER A 316 31.99 -17.51 -9.18
C SER A 316 30.81 -18.35 -8.70
N ASN A 317 31.06 -19.39 -7.90
CA ASN A 317 30.01 -20.31 -7.40
C ASN A 317 29.34 -19.79 -6.12
N TYR A 318 29.14 -18.48 -6.01
CA TYR A 318 28.60 -17.84 -4.82
C TYR A 318 27.20 -17.32 -5.10
N GLY A 319 26.28 -17.51 -4.15
CA GLY A 319 24.92 -17.02 -4.27
C GLY A 319 23.89 -18.07 -3.89
N THR A 320 22.92 -17.62 -3.12
CA THR A 320 21.72 -18.38 -2.78
C THR A 320 20.54 -17.44 -2.78
N THR A 321 19.38 -17.89 -3.24
CA THR A 321 18.17 -17.07 -3.22
C THR A 321 16.92 -17.94 -3.08
N ASN A 322 15.88 -17.36 -2.47
CA ASN A 322 14.59 -18.01 -2.33
C ASN A 322 13.86 -17.97 -3.68
N TRP A 323 13.35 -19.13 -4.11
CA TRP A 323 12.58 -19.24 -5.34
C TRP A 323 11.09 -19.11 -5.04
N GLN A 324 10.43 -18.19 -5.75
CA GLN A 324 8.98 -18.00 -5.61
C GLN A 324 8.20 -19.03 -6.42
N SER A 325 7.09 -19.51 -5.86
CA SER A 325 6.10 -20.34 -6.55
C SER A 325 5.46 -19.58 -7.71
N ASN A 326 4.74 -20.28 -8.57
CA ASN A 326 4.07 -19.66 -9.73
C ASN A 326 3.06 -18.57 -9.30
N ASN A 327 2.45 -18.72 -8.12
CA ASN A 327 1.56 -17.71 -7.50
C ASN A 327 2.31 -16.51 -6.87
N GLY A 328 3.64 -16.44 -6.99
CA GLY A 328 4.47 -15.37 -6.42
C GLY A 328 4.74 -15.49 -4.92
N LEU A 329 4.28 -16.56 -4.27
CA LEU A 329 4.48 -16.85 -2.84
C LEU A 329 5.78 -17.63 -2.60
N MET A 330 6.25 -17.67 -1.36
CA MET A 330 7.46 -18.43 -0.97
C MET A 330 7.17 -19.89 -0.61
N LEU A 331 5.91 -20.21 -0.32
CA LEU A 331 5.39 -21.57 -0.22
C LEU A 331 4.42 -21.82 -1.38
N GLY A 332 4.44 -23.05 -1.89
CA GLY A 332 3.48 -23.48 -2.90
C GLY A 332 3.77 -24.89 -3.39
N THR A 333 2.98 -25.33 -4.35
CA THR A 333 3.10 -26.67 -4.96
C THR A 333 3.68 -26.67 -6.36
N GLU A 334 3.77 -25.52 -7.02
CA GLU A 334 4.26 -25.40 -8.39
C GLU A 334 5.30 -24.30 -8.53
N PHE A 335 6.42 -24.65 -9.17
CA PHE A 335 7.54 -23.75 -9.43
C PHE A 335 8.06 -23.95 -10.86
N ILE A 336 8.40 -22.86 -11.53
CA ILE A 336 9.06 -22.87 -12.83
C ILE A 336 10.52 -22.46 -12.61
N ILE A 337 11.44 -23.36 -12.96
CA ILE A 337 12.87 -23.19 -12.73
C ILE A 337 13.63 -23.34 -14.06
N PRO A 338 14.45 -22.36 -14.47
CA PRO A 338 15.24 -22.42 -15.70
C PRO A 338 16.43 -23.38 -15.56
N PRO A 339 17.05 -23.82 -16.66
CA PRO A 339 18.18 -24.75 -16.65
C PRO A 339 19.51 -24.04 -16.31
N LEU A 340 19.55 -23.35 -15.17
CA LEU A 340 20.75 -22.69 -14.65
C LEU A 340 21.54 -23.68 -13.78
N SER A 341 22.83 -23.85 -14.06
CA SER A 341 23.69 -24.77 -13.30
C SER A 341 23.75 -24.39 -11.82
N GLY A 342 23.59 -25.38 -10.94
CA GLY A 342 23.66 -25.19 -9.49
C GLY A 342 22.97 -26.33 -8.73
N SER A 343 22.40 -26.01 -7.57
CA SER A 343 21.62 -26.95 -6.76
C SER A 343 20.31 -26.34 -6.29
N LEU A 344 19.28 -27.18 -6.18
CA LEU A 344 18.02 -26.85 -5.51
C LEU A 344 18.02 -27.41 -4.09
N ILE A 345 17.70 -26.56 -3.12
CA ILE A 345 17.45 -26.96 -1.74
C ILE A 345 15.94 -26.83 -1.51
N ILE A 346 15.29 -27.97 -1.30
CA ILE A 346 13.84 -28.08 -1.17
C ILE A 346 13.51 -28.39 0.28
N SER A 347 12.67 -27.57 0.89
CA SER A 347 12.27 -27.69 2.29
C SER A 347 10.81 -28.07 2.40
N ASN A 348 10.53 -29.10 3.19
CA ASN A 348 9.17 -29.50 3.55
C ASN A 348 8.88 -29.10 5.00
N ASN A 349 7.87 -28.25 5.16
CA ASN A 349 7.45 -27.73 6.46
C ASN A 349 6.35 -28.55 7.14
N LYS A 350 5.83 -29.59 6.47
CA LYS A 350 4.83 -30.53 7.00
C LYS A 350 5.51 -31.68 7.73
N GLU A 351 4.80 -32.27 8.68
CA GLU A 351 5.29 -33.43 9.45
C GLU A 351 5.40 -34.71 8.59
N ASP A 352 4.55 -34.83 7.57
CA ASP A 352 4.56 -35.95 6.62
C ASP A 352 5.53 -35.69 5.46
N SER A 353 6.11 -36.77 4.92
CA SER A 353 6.92 -36.69 3.70
C SER A 353 6.06 -36.31 2.49
N THR A 354 6.64 -35.53 1.58
CA THR A 354 5.99 -35.13 0.33
C THR A 354 6.75 -35.61 -0.88
N GLN A 355 6.04 -35.87 -1.97
CA GLN A 355 6.62 -36.27 -3.25
C GLN A 355 6.63 -35.08 -4.20
N ILE A 356 7.79 -34.82 -4.80
CA ILE A 356 7.95 -33.86 -5.88
C ILE A 356 8.08 -34.61 -7.21
N ASP A 357 7.50 -34.06 -8.27
CA ASP A 357 7.59 -34.55 -9.64
C ASP A 357 8.24 -33.50 -10.56
N ILE A 358 9.23 -33.95 -11.32
CA ILE A 358 10.02 -33.14 -12.24
C ILE A 358 10.08 -33.89 -13.57
N GLN A 359 9.28 -33.48 -14.55
CA GLN A 359 9.15 -34.13 -15.87
C GLN A 359 8.98 -35.66 -15.78
N GLY A 360 8.21 -36.15 -14.81
CA GLY A 360 7.95 -37.58 -14.59
C GLY A 360 8.96 -38.31 -13.69
N ALA A 361 9.99 -37.63 -13.19
CA ALA A 361 10.88 -38.15 -12.17
C ALA A 361 10.39 -37.74 -10.77
N GLY A 362 10.04 -38.74 -9.96
CA GLY A 362 9.57 -38.55 -8.59
C GLY A 362 10.71 -38.58 -7.55
N PHE A 363 10.77 -37.58 -6.69
CA PHE A 363 11.68 -37.54 -5.52
C PHE A 363 10.87 -37.37 -4.24
N SER A 364 11.36 -37.93 -3.13
CA SER A 364 10.70 -37.81 -1.82
C SER A 364 11.48 -36.85 -0.93
N VAL A 365 10.78 -35.85 -0.39
CA VAL A 365 11.31 -34.93 0.62
C VAL A 365 10.80 -35.36 1.99
N PRO A 366 11.67 -35.59 2.98
CA PRO A 366 11.25 -36.03 4.30
C PRO A 366 10.36 -34.98 4.98
N GLY A 367 9.48 -35.43 5.88
CA GLY A 367 8.71 -34.54 6.72
C GLY A 367 9.62 -33.70 7.61
N ASP A 368 9.32 -32.41 7.71
CA ASP A 368 9.98 -31.46 8.59
C ASP A 368 11.50 -31.36 8.35
N GLY A 369 11.91 -31.60 7.10
CA GLY A 369 13.29 -31.70 6.65
C GLY A 369 13.55 -31.09 5.27
N MET A 370 14.76 -31.28 4.77
CA MET A 370 15.22 -30.73 3.49
C MET A 370 15.80 -31.82 2.57
N TYR A 371 15.77 -31.54 1.27
CA TYR A 371 16.36 -32.36 0.22
C TYR A 371 17.15 -31.48 -0.74
N LYS A 372 18.39 -31.89 -1.06
CA LYS A 372 19.26 -31.18 -2.01
C LYS A 372 19.30 -31.97 -3.33
N LEU A 373 19.10 -31.27 -4.43
CA LEU A 373 19.02 -31.84 -5.78
C LEU A 373 19.95 -31.08 -6.73
N GLU A 374 20.66 -31.80 -7.59
CA GLU A 374 21.51 -31.20 -8.62
C GLU A 374 20.63 -30.60 -9.72
N TRP A 375 21.02 -29.43 -10.22
CA TRP A 375 20.22 -28.71 -11.20
C TRP A 375 21.07 -28.13 -12.35
N PRO A 376 20.59 -28.22 -13.62
CA PRO A 376 19.45 -28.99 -14.08
C PRO A 376 19.68 -30.50 -13.98
N ILE A 377 18.59 -31.28 -13.86
CA ILE A 377 18.67 -32.75 -13.86
C ILE A 377 19.09 -33.21 -15.28
N PRO A 378 20.06 -34.14 -15.41
CA PRO A 378 20.43 -34.68 -16.71
C PRO A 378 19.22 -35.22 -17.49
N GLY A 379 18.99 -34.68 -18.68
CA GLY A 379 17.88 -35.08 -19.56
C GLY A 379 16.66 -34.17 -19.55
N THR A 380 16.60 -33.15 -18.67
CA THR A 380 15.59 -32.09 -18.80
C THR A 380 15.95 -31.14 -19.94
N ASN A 381 14.95 -30.54 -20.57
CA ASN A 381 15.13 -29.58 -21.66
C ASN A 381 14.43 -28.26 -21.32
N GLY A 382 15.19 -27.16 -21.40
CA GLY A 382 14.67 -25.82 -21.17
C GLY A 382 14.20 -25.58 -19.73
N VAL A 383 13.26 -24.66 -19.59
CA VAL A 383 12.66 -24.32 -18.31
C VAL A 383 11.77 -25.47 -17.87
N THR A 384 11.89 -25.90 -16.61
CA THR A 384 11.24 -27.10 -16.10
C THR A 384 10.29 -26.76 -14.96
N LYS A 385 9.08 -27.34 -15.00
CA LYS A 385 8.12 -27.26 -13.90
C LYS A 385 8.45 -28.30 -12.83
N VAL A 386 8.56 -27.84 -11.58
CA VAL A 386 8.62 -28.66 -10.37
C VAL A 386 7.24 -28.62 -9.73
N SER A 387 6.62 -29.79 -9.58
CA SER A 387 5.32 -29.94 -8.93
C SER A 387 5.44 -30.77 -7.65
N SER A 388 4.61 -30.50 -6.65
CA SER A 388 4.64 -31.16 -5.34
C SER A 388 3.23 -31.51 -4.88
N GLN A 389 3.09 -32.60 -4.12
CA GLN A 389 1.81 -33.00 -3.52
C GLN A 389 1.39 -32.12 -2.33
N SER A 390 2.35 -31.39 -1.73
CA SER A 390 2.11 -30.46 -0.63
C SER A 390 2.98 -29.22 -0.76
N ASP A 391 2.66 -28.17 0.00
CA ASP A 391 3.43 -26.94 -0.02
C ASP A 391 4.88 -27.14 0.45
N ILE A 392 5.80 -26.71 -0.40
CA ILE A 392 7.24 -26.71 -0.18
C ILE A 392 7.80 -25.31 -0.36
N SER A 393 9.01 -25.05 0.12
CA SER A 393 9.82 -23.91 -0.31
C SER A 393 11.07 -24.39 -1.04
N ILE A 394 11.51 -23.61 -2.03
CA ILE A 394 12.70 -23.91 -2.82
C ILE A 394 13.70 -22.76 -2.66
N LYS A 395 14.97 -23.09 -2.44
CA LYS A 395 16.10 -22.19 -2.63
C LYS A 395 16.93 -22.69 -3.80
N TRP A 396 17.39 -21.77 -4.65
CA TRP A 396 18.39 -22.07 -5.68
C TRP A 396 19.73 -21.52 -5.22
N THR A 397 20.79 -22.31 -5.41
CA THR A 397 22.17 -21.89 -5.18
C THR A 397 23.01 -22.19 -6.40
N GLN A 398 23.97 -21.30 -6.68
CA GLN A 398 24.97 -21.51 -7.72
C GLN A 398 26.04 -22.54 -7.31
N ASP A 399 26.02 -22.98 -6.05
CA ASP A 399 26.92 -24.01 -5.53
C ASP A 399 26.57 -25.42 -6.02
N ASN A 400 27.59 -26.26 -6.14
CA ASN A 400 27.47 -27.62 -6.64
C ASN A 400 26.91 -28.57 -5.56
N ILE A 401 26.35 -29.71 -6.01
CA ILE A 401 25.76 -30.70 -5.11
C ILE A 401 26.80 -31.39 -4.22
N GLU A 402 28.05 -31.49 -4.67
CA GLU A 402 29.15 -32.14 -3.92
C GLU A 402 29.44 -31.47 -2.57
N ASN A 403 28.92 -30.26 -2.35
CA ASN A 403 28.90 -29.65 -1.04
C ASN A 403 27.85 -30.37 -0.16
N ASN A 404 28.27 -31.24 0.77
CA ASN A 404 27.43 -32.13 1.58
C ASN A 404 26.50 -31.41 2.60
N GLY A 405 26.38 -30.07 2.52
CA GLY A 405 25.55 -29.25 3.39
C GLY A 405 24.32 -28.67 2.69
N PHE A 406 23.36 -28.23 3.50
CA PHE A 406 22.20 -27.46 3.05
C PHE A 406 22.44 -25.94 3.11
N LEU A 407 23.61 -25.53 3.59
CA LEU A 407 24.03 -24.13 3.61
C LEU A 407 24.94 -23.87 2.41
N SER A 408 24.71 -22.74 1.77
CA SER A 408 25.46 -22.26 0.61
C SER A 408 25.78 -20.78 0.83
N SER A 409 26.98 -20.35 0.43
CA SER A 409 27.38 -18.93 0.52
C SER A 409 26.39 -18.03 -0.23
N GLY A 410 25.99 -16.93 0.39
CA GLY A 410 25.01 -15.99 -0.12
C GLY A 410 24.07 -15.40 0.94
N ILE A 411 23.16 -14.54 0.49
CA ILE A 411 22.13 -13.90 1.31
C ILE A 411 20.77 -14.46 0.91
N SER A 412 20.04 -15.04 1.85
CA SER A 412 18.68 -15.54 1.63
C SER A 412 17.79 -15.24 2.82
N TYR A 413 16.50 -15.54 2.73
CA TYR A 413 15.56 -15.44 3.84
C TYR A 413 15.11 -16.83 4.29
N LEU A 414 14.84 -16.97 5.59
CA LEU A 414 14.13 -18.15 6.09
C LEU A 414 12.64 -17.98 5.82
N VAL A 415 12.06 -18.94 5.10
CA VAL A 415 10.62 -18.93 4.81
C VAL A 415 9.85 -19.42 6.05
N PRO A 416 8.94 -18.64 6.61
CA PRO A 416 8.04 -19.04 7.68
C PRO A 416 7.10 -20.15 7.24
N LYS A 417 6.70 -20.98 8.22
CA LYS A 417 5.81 -22.14 8.04
C LYS A 417 4.33 -21.78 8.00
N ASP A 418 3.97 -20.55 8.34
CA ASP A 418 2.58 -20.19 8.67
C ASP A 418 1.96 -19.16 7.74
N THR A 419 2.73 -18.33 7.05
CA THR A 419 2.20 -17.23 6.23
C THR A 419 2.40 -17.38 4.71
N GLY A 420 3.33 -18.24 4.25
CA GLY A 420 3.64 -18.41 2.82
C GLY A 420 4.43 -17.27 2.18
N GLN A 421 4.87 -16.28 2.96
CA GLN A 421 5.61 -15.09 2.49
C GLN A 421 6.94 -14.94 3.26
N LEU A 422 7.67 -13.83 3.15
CA LEU A 422 8.97 -13.66 3.81
C LEU A 422 8.91 -13.36 5.32
N SER A 423 7.75 -12.94 5.83
CA SER A 423 7.54 -12.66 7.26
C SER A 423 6.48 -13.58 7.85
N GLY A 424 6.65 -13.96 9.12
CA GLY A 424 5.71 -14.83 9.82
C GLY A 424 6.10 -15.00 11.28
N GLN A 425 5.46 -15.96 11.97
CA GLN A 425 5.70 -16.19 13.39
C GLN A 425 6.47 -17.49 13.65
N LYS A 426 6.41 -18.47 12.74
CA LYS A 426 7.03 -19.78 12.91
C LYS A 426 8.03 -20.07 11.82
N PHE A 427 9.27 -20.39 12.18
CA PHE A 427 10.35 -20.73 11.26
C PHE A 427 11.01 -22.04 11.67
N SER A 428 11.51 -22.77 10.69
CA SER A 428 12.32 -23.96 10.91
C SER A 428 13.21 -24.19 9.70
N THR A 429 14.47 -24.48 9.95
CA THR A 429 15.44 -24.85 8.93
C THR A 429 16.40 -25.89 9.51
N MET A 430 17.09 -26.65 8.65
CA MET A 430 18.25 -27.43 9.09
C MET A 430 19.51 -26.62 8.82
N TRP A 431 20.41 -26.66 9.79
CA TRP A 431 21.69 -26.00 9.75
C TRP A 431 22.79 -27.05 9.62
N THR A 432 23.73 -26.81 8.70
CA THR A 432 24.91 -27.67 8.50
C THR A 432 26.17 -26.82 8.55
N GLY A 433 26.78 -26.67 9.73
CA GLY A 433 27.87 -25.74 10.01
C GLY A 433 29.26 -26.19 9.53
N ASP A 434 29.37 -27.27 8.75
CA ASP A 434 30.66 -27.82 8.31
C ASP A 434 31.37 -26.97 7.23
N TYR A 435 30.74 -25.89 6.75
CA TYR A 435 31.14 -25.13 5.55
C TYR A 435 31.45 -23.65 5.77
N THR A 436 31.50 -23.20 7.01
CA THR A 436 31.67 -21.78 7.33
C THR A 436 32.79 -21.61 8.36
N GLU A 437 33.66 -20.62 8.18
CA GLU A 437 34.60 -20.23 9.24
C GLU A 437 33.87 -19.48 10.36
N ASN A 438 34.59 -19.16 11.45
CA ASN A 438 34.00 -18.40 12.56
C ASN A 438 33.45 -17.05 12.06
N ASP A 439 32.27 -16.68 12.54
CA ASP A 439 31.57 -15.41 12.23
C ASP A 439 31.13 -15.21 10.77
N GLU A 440 31.36 -16.17 9.87
CA GLU A 440 30.91 -16.11 8.47
C GLU A 440 29.43 -16.48 8.30
N ALA A 441 28.80 -17.03 9.34
CA ALA A 441 27.43 -17.50 9.28
C ALA A 441 26.61 -16.85 10.39
N HIS A 442 25.63 -16.04 10.00
CA HIS A 442 24.77 -15.38 10.96
C HIS A 442 23.37 -15.18 10.41
N ILE A 443 22.42 -15.03 11.33
CA ILE A 443 21.06 -14.60 11.01
C ILE A 443 20.85 -13.18 11.51
N TYR A 444 20.19 -12.38 10.70
CA TYR A 444 19.75 -11.04 11.05
C TYR A 444 18.24 -11.00 11.10
N ILE A 445 17.72 -10.55 12.24
CA ILE A 445 16.28 -10.54 12.50
C ILE A 445 15.80 -9.11 12.46
N THR A 446 14.73 -8.92 11.69
CA THR A 446 14.04 -7.63 11.58
C THR A 446 12.58 -7.81 11.97
N LEU A 447 12.03 -6.75 12.54
CA LEU A 447 10.63 -6.70 12.94
C LEU A 447 9.72 -6.47 11.71
N ALA A 448 8.65 -7.25 11.59
CA ALA A 448 7.60 -7.06 10.59
C ALA A 448 6.28 -6.64 11.26
N GLY A 449 6.36 -5.59 12.08
CA GLY A 449 5.29 -5.11 12.95
C GLY A 449 5.72 -3.96 13.86
N SER A 450 4.95 -3.72 14.92
CA SER A 450 5.21 -2.72 15.96
C SER A 450 6.07 -3.26 17.11
N LYS A 451 5.80 -4.49 17.56
CA LYS A 451 6.56 -5.22 18.60
C LYS A 451 6.49 -6.74 18.40
N ALA A 452 7.58 -7.45 18.71
CA ALA A 452 7.60 -8.91 18.72
C ALA A 452 8.60 -9.46 19.76
N SER A 453 8.21 -10.53 20.45
CA SER A 453 9.09 -11.33 21.30
C SER A 453 9.33 -12.67 20.63
N PHE A 454 10.59 -13.12 20.54
CA PHE A 454 10.94 -14.35 19.84
C PHE A 454 11.83 -15.26 20.68
N ASN A 455 11.84 -16.54 20.32
CA ASN A 455 12.70 -17.55 20.90
C ASN A 455 13.25 -18.49 19.81
N PHE A 456 14.57 -18.66 19.79
CA PHE A 456 15.27 -19.68 19.02
C PHE A 456 15.54 -20.91 19.85
N SER A 457 15.45 -22.06 19.20
CA SER A 457 15.80 -23.33 19.80
C SER A 457 16.47 -24.27 18.80
N GLY A 458 17.29 -25.18 19.32
CA GLY A 458 17.96 -26.22 18.54
C GLY A 458 19.46 -25.97 18.47
N VAL A 459 19.95 -25.62 17.28
CA VAL A 459 21.38 -25.33 17.00
C VAL A 459 21.95 -24.31 18.00
N PHE A 460 21.19 -23.26 18.28
CA PHE A 460 21.46 -22.34 19.39
C PHE A 460 20.14 -21.95 20.07
N ASN A 461 20.26 -21.42 21.29
CA ASN A 461 19.14 -20.90 22.05
C ASN A 461 19.35 -19.41 22.29
N ALA A 462 18.40 -18.58 21.86
CA ALA A 462 18.40 -17.15 22.12
C ALA A 462 16.96 -16.66 22.23
N SER A 463 16.73 -15.68 23.09
CA SER A 463 15.43 -15.00 23.15
C SER A 463 15.67 -13.50 23.19
N GLY A 464 14.69 -12.74 22.69
CA GLY A 464 14.79 -11.30 22.59
C GLY A 464 13.45 -10.65 22.35
N ASN A 465 13.43 -9.33 22.56
CA ASN A 465 12.31 -8.47 22.21
C ASN A 465 12.79 -7.52 21.12
N LEU A 466 11.98 -7.39 20.08
CA LEU A 466 12.15 -6.42 19.00
C LEU A 466 11.11 -5.32 19.17
N GLU A 467 11.58 -4.08 19.09
CA GLU A 467 10.77 -2.89 18.95
C GLU A 467 11.11 -2.22 17.62
N SER A 468 10.35 -1.20 17.21
CA SER A 468 10.42 -0.62 15.88
C SER A 468 11.82 -0.15 15.44
N THR A 469 12.77 0.00 16.36
CA THR A 469 14.14 0.43 16.10
C THR A 469 15.20 -0.64 16.38
N SER A 470 14.86 -1.91 16.64
CA SER A 470 15.86 -2.95 16.92
C SER A 470 15.87 -4.08 15.88
N GLY A 471 17.08 -4.38 15.40
CA GLY A 471 17.40 -5.58 14.62
C GLY A 471 18.63 -6.23 15.25
N ASN A 472 18.62 -7.55 15.36
CA ASN A 472 19.66 -8.29 16.08
C ASN A 472 20.33 -9.30 15.15
N SER A 473 21.67 -9.33 15.18
CA SER A 473 22.48 -10.36 14.52
C SER A 473 22.83 -11.47 15.52
N TYR A 474 22.68 -12.73 15.10
CA TYR A 474 23.08 -13.91 15.86
C TYR A 474 24.06 -14.72 15.02
N TYR A 475 25.30 -14.82 15.50
CA TYR A 475 26.38 -15.57 14.86
C TYR A 475 26.34 -17.03 15.27
N LEU A 476 26.63 -17.91 14.32
CA LEU A 476 26.59 -19.35 14.45
C LEU A 476 28.02 -19.91 14.39
N ASN A 477 28.32 -20.88 15.24
CA ASN A 477 29.66 -21.46 15.28
C ASN A 477 29.82 -22.53 14.19
N PRO A 478 31.03 -22.65 13.62
CA PRO A 478 31.39 -23.77 12.75
C PRO A 478 31.20 -25.12 13.46
N GLY A 479 30.66 -26.10 12.75
CA GLY A 479 30.42 -27.47 13.23
C GLY A 479 29.13 -27.69 14.03
N ASP A 480 28.38 -26.63 14.35
CA ASP A 480 27.01 -26.81 14.85
C ASP A 480 26.15 -27.40 13.73
N ASN A 481 25.47 -28.51 14.02
CA ASN A 481 24.67 -29.24 13.03
C ASN A 481 23.34 -29.63 13.68
N GLY A 482 22.21 -29.33 13.02
CA GLY A 482 20.90 -29.69 13.55
C GLY A 482 19.76 -28.82 13.07
N LYS A 483 18.59 -29.01 13.66
CA LYS A 483 17.39 -28.21 13.36
C LYS A 483 17.46 -26.89 14.12
N LEU A 484 17.25 -25.78 13.43
CA LEU A 484 17.06 -24.45 14.02
C LEU A 484 15.58 -24.07 13.90
N ASN A 485 14.91 -23.90 15.03
CA ASN A 485 13.54 -23.42 15.09
C ASN A 485 13.50 -22.00 15.64
N SER A 486 12.60 -21.17 15.11
CA SER A 486 12.26 -19.87 15.68
C SER A 486 10.75 -19.76 15.82
N ASN A 487 10.30 -19.25 16.97
CA ASN A 487 8.89 -18.94 17.19
C ASN A 487 8.74 -17.58 17.87
N VAL A 488 7.80 -16.79 17.36
CA VAL A 488 7.32 -15.58 18.05
C VAL A 488 6.44 -16.02 19.22
N THR A 489 6.82 -15.63 20.43
CA THR A 489 6.11 -15.98 21.67
C THR A 489 5.01 -14.98 22.02
N SER A 490 5.16 -13.73 21.59
CA SER A 490 4.19 -12.65 21.79
C SER A 490 4.38 -11.56 20.73
N GLY A 491 3.31 -10.89 20.34
CA GLY A 491 3.34 -9.79 19.36
C GLY A 491 3.25 -10.25 17.90
N GLN A 492 3.86 -9.47 17.01
CA GLN A 492 3.67 -9.55 15.57
C GLN A 492 4.78 -10.34 14.88
N ALA A 493 4.69 -10.45 13.55
CA ALA A 493 5.64 -11.24 12.76
C ALA A 493 7.05 -10.63 12.72
N ILE A 494 8.02 -11.48 12.36
CA ILE A 494 9.42 -11.12 12.14
C ILE A 494 9.84 -11.58 10.74
N LYS A 495 10.97 -11.06 10.26
CA LYS A 495 11.70 -11.59 9.09
C LYS A 495 13.09 -12.03 9.55
N ILE A 496 13.57 -13.14 9.01
CA ILE A 496 14.90 -13.66 9.31
C ILE A 496 15.70 -13.72 8.01
N MET A 497 16.65 -12.80 7.87
CA MET A 497 17.67 -12.84 6.83
C MET A 497 18.79 -13.77 7.28
N GLN A 498 19.23 -14.64 6.40
CA GLN A 498 20.32 -15.58 6.59
C GLN A 498 21.48 -15.16 5.70
N ILE A 499 22.63 -14.88 6.32
CA ILE A 499 23.86 -14.46 5.64
C ILE A 499 24.91 -15.53 5.91
N ILE A 500 25.44 -16.10 4.84
CA ILE A 500 26.41 -17.21 4.89
C ILE A 500 27.59 -16.86 4.00
N GLY A 501 28.80 -16.98 4.53
CA GLY A 501 30.04 -16.68 3.81
C GLY A 501 30.29 -15.18 3.68
N ASP A 502 31.28 -14.86 2.85
CA ASP A 502 31.75 -13.49 2.61
C ASP A 502 31.12 -12.82 1.38
N SER A 503 30.35 -13.58 0.58
CA SER A 503 29.88 -13.16 -0.74
C SER A 503 28.37 -13.39 -0.89
N GLY A 504 27.66 -12.41 -1.45
CA GLY A 504 26.25 -12.53 -1.75
C GLY A 504 25.62 -11.21 -2.18
N ILE A 505 24.41 -11.27 -2.74
CA ILE A 505 23.63 -10.09 -3.11
C ILE A 505 22.17 -10.28 -2.72
N THR A 506 21.51 -9.21 -2.27
CA THR A 506 20.06 -9.20 -2.10
C THR A 506 19.48 -7.82 -2.36
N GLU A 507 18.25 -7.77 -2.88
CA GLU A 507 17.44 -6.56 -2.84
C GLU A 507 16.93 -6.34 -1.40
N ILE A 508 17.22 -5.19 -0.82
CA ILE A 508 16.71 -4.79 0.50
C ILE A 508 15.27 -4.29 0.35
N ARG A 509 14.40 -4.76 1.24
CA ARG A 509 12.97 -4.43 1.25
C ARG A 509 12.70 -3.27 2.20
N ASP A 510 11.73 -2.44 1.84
CA ASP A 510 11.18 -1.44 2.74
C ASP A 510 10.60 -2.11 4.02
N LYS A 511 10.64 -1.39 5.13
CA LYS A 511 10.18 -1.87 6.45
C LYS A 511 8.66 -2.10 6.50
N GLY A 512 7.89 -1.35 5.72
CA GLY A 512 6.45 -1.51 5.53
C GLY A 512 6.06 -2.69 4.64
N PHE A 513 7.01 -3.30 3.92
CA PHE A 513 6.73 -4.40 2.97
C PHE A 513 6.43 -5.73 3.67
N GLN A 514 5.43 -6.48 3.18
CA GLN A 514 5.04 -7.83 3.58
C GLN A 514 5.07 -8.03 5.09
N ARG A 515 4.24 -7.30 5.82
CA ARG A 515 3.95 -7.58 7.24
C ARG A 515 2.81 -8.58 7.31
N CYS A 516 3.17 -9.86 7.44
CA CYS A 516 2.23 -10.97 7.30
C CYS A 516 1.91 -11.62 8.64
N LEU A 517 0.65 -11.94 8.86
CA LEU A 517 0.18 -12.66 10.05
C LEU A 517 -0.67 -13.86 9.65
N PRO A 518 -0.58 -14.98 10.39
CA PRO A 518 -1.36 -16.17 10.09
C PRO A 518 -2.83 -15.99 10.49
N LEU A 519 -3.74 -16.47 9.65
CA LEU A 519 -5.17 -16.59 9.92
C LEU A 519 -5.51 -18.07 9.92
N LYS A 520 -5.77 -18.65 11.09
CA LYS A 520 -6.14 -20.07 11.19
C LYS A 520 -7.64 -20.23 11.47
N MET A 521 -8.48 -19.63 10.64
CA MET A 521 -9.93 -19.66 10.85
C MET A 521 -10.70 -19.85 9.54
N ILE A 522 -11.69 -20.74 9.58
CA ILE A 522 -12.78 -20.78 8.61
C ILE A 522 -13.89 -19.92 9.20
N ALA A 523 -14.14 -18.76 8.62
CA ALA A 523 -15.29 -17.95 9.03
C ALA A 523 -15.97 -17.38 7.79
N SER A 524 -17.22 -17.82 7.55
CA SER A 524 -18.13 -17.20 6.58
C SER A 524 -18.61 -15.80 7.02
N GLY A 525 -18.27 -15.40 8.25
CA GLY A 525 -18.58 -14.11 8.86
C GLY A 525 -17.41 -13.14 8.88
N TRP A 526 -17.55 -12.07 9.65
CA TRP A 526 -16.51 -11.07 9.85
C TRP A 526 -15.39 -11.60 10.73
N ILE A 527 -14.14 -11.40 10.29
CA ILE A 527 -12.91 -11.73 10.99
C ILE A 527 -12.25 -10.42 11.37
N ASN A 528 -12.02 -10.21 12.67
CA ASN A 528 -11.27 -9.07 13.15
C ASN A 528 -9.78 -9.29 12.89
N ILE A 529 -9.15 -8.28 12.28
CA ILE A 529 -7.74 -8.28 11.90
C ILE A 529 -7.02 -7.19 12.67
N GLU A 530 -5.83 -7.53 13.18
CA GLU A 530 -4.90 -6.59 13.79
C GLU A 530 -3.91 -6.06 12.76
N LEU A 531 -3.76 -4.74 12.71
CA LEU A 531 -2.78 -4.03 11.90
C LEU A 531 -1.38 -4.14 12.52
N PRO A 532 -0.34 -4.37 11.70
CA PRO A 532 1.04 -4.44 12.14
C PRO A 532 1.69 -3.06 12.39
N TRP A 533 0.91 -2.08 12.85
CA TRP A 533 1.31 -0.70 13.17
C TRP A 533 0.71 -0.25 14.51
N TYR A 534 1.17 0.88 15.05
CA TYR A 534 0.59 1.46 16.27
C TYR A 534 -0.77 2.10 15.99
N ASP A 535 -1.67 2.05 16.97
CA ASP A 535 -2.92 2.81 16.93
C ASP A 535 -2.63 4.32 17.08
N VAL A 536 -3.21 5.13 16.20
CA VAL A 536 -3.07 6.59 16.21
C VAL A 536 -4.41 7.31 16.20
N SER A 537 -5.52 6.59 16.43
CA SER A 537 -6.90 7.12 16.38
C SER A 537 -7.17 8.26 17.37
N GLU A 538 -6.46 8.27 18.51
CA GLU A 538 -6.55 9.33 19.53
C GLU A 538 -5.58 10.50 19.31
N LEU A 539 -4.67 10.41 18.33
CA LEU A 539 -3.70 11.48 18.06
C LEU A 539 -4.34 12.65 17.29
N THR A 540 -3.75 13.83 17.46
CA THR A 540 -4.07 15.00 16.64
C THR A 540 -3.49 14.85 15.24
N LEU A 541 -3.92 15.67 14.28
CA LEU A 541 -3.34 15.71 12.94
C LEU A 541 -1.80 15.82 12.95
N ALA A 542 -1.23 16.62 13.86
CA ALA A 542 0.22 16.73 14.02
C ALA A 542 0.86 15.40 14.50
N GLY A 543 0.22 14.69 15.43
CA GLY A 543 0.69 13.39 15.90
C GLY A 543 0.59 12.29 14.82
N ILE A 544 -0.48 12.31 14.02
CA ILE A 544 -0.63 11.39 12.88
C ILE A 544 0.47 11.62 11.83
N ARG A 545 0.76 12.89 11.48
CA ARG A 545 1.85 13.24 10.55
C ARG A 545 3.22 12.82 11.06
N ASP A 546 3.46 12.97 12.37
CA ASP A 546 4.70 12.50 13.01
C ASP A 546 4.82 10.97 12.95
N ALA A 547 3.72 10.24 13.18
CA ALA A 547 3.68 8.79 13.06
C ALA A 547 3.97 8.30 11.63
N TRP A 548 3.44 8.98 10.61
CA TRP A 548 3.77 8.70 9.21
C TRP A 548 5.24 8.98 8.89
N THR A 549 5.78 10.08 9.40
CA THR A 549 7.19 10.46 9.20
C THR A 549 8.13 9.41 9.82
N LYS A 550 7.79 8.90 11.00
CA LYS A 550 8.56 7.86 11.71
C LYS A 550 8.34 6.45 11.16
N GLY A 551 7.27 6.23 10.39
CA GLY A 551 6.85 4.90 9.93
C GLY A 551 6.25 4.04 11.04
N ASP A 552 5.74 4.68 12.10
CA ASP A 552 5.05 4.02 13.23
C ASP A 552 3.59 3.68 12.89
N HIS A 553 3.00 4.43 11.95
CA HIS A 553 1.70 4.16 11.34
C HIS A 553 1.75 4.38 9.82
N HIS A 554 0.90 3.68 9.08
CA HIS A 554 0.84 3.74 7.62
C HIS A 554 0.00 4.94 7.15
N SER A 555 0.26 5.42 5.93
CA SER A 555 -0.60 6.42 5.28
C SER A 555 -1.66 5.79 4.36
N GLY A 556 -1.41 4.56 3.91
CA GLY A 556 -2.34 3.68 3.22
C GLY A 556 -1.78 2.27 3.20
N ILE A 557 -2.62 1.27 3.04
CA ILE A 557 -2.20 -0.13 3.05
C ILE A 557 -2.74 -0.89 1.85
N ARG A 558 -1.93 -1.80 1.34
CA ARG A 558 -2.39 -2.91 0.51
C ARG A 558 -2.44 -4.16 1.37
N ILE A 559 -3.55 -4.89 1.32
CA ILE A 559 -3.79 -6.14 2.00
C ILE A 559 -3.86 -7.22 0.93
N GLN A 560 -3.03 -8.25 1.06
CA GLN A 560 -3.10 -9.45 0.24
C GLN A 560 -3.65 -10.60 1.10
N LEU A 561 -4.76 -11.20 0.68
CA LEU A 561 -5.31 -12.40 1.30
C LEU A 561 -4.75 -13.66 0.68
N ILE A 562 -4.28 -14.55 1.55
CA ILE A 562 -3.71 -15.83 1.18
C ILE A 562 -4.55 -16.95 1.81
N GLY A 563 -4.87 -17.96 1.03
CA GLY A 563 -5.62 -19.11 1.52
C GLY A 563 -5.53 -20.32 0.62
N GLU A 564 -6.41 -21.27 0.87
CA GLU A 564 -6.39 -22.59 0.26
C GLU A 564 -7.00 -22.57 -1.15
N SER A 565 -6.25 -23.09 -2.12
CA SER A 565 -6.70 -23.45 -3.46
C SER A 565 -6.85 -24.97 -3.58
N ASP A 566 -7.27 -25.45 -4.74
CA ASP A 566 -7.46 -26.90 -4.97
C ASP A 566 -6.16 -27.71 -4.82
N THR A 567 -5.00 -27.07 -4.95
CA THR A 567 -3.68 -27.71 -4.96
C THR A 567 -2.73 -27.25 -3.87
N SER A 568 -2.99 -26.13 -3.18
CA SER A 568 -2.05 -25.51 -2.23
C SER A 568 -2.81 -24.87 -1.06
N GLU A 569 -2.26 -24.92 0.15
CA GLU A 569 -2.79 -24.15 1.29
C GLU A 569 -2.43 -22.66 1.20
N TYR A 570 -1.55 -22.30 0.27
CA TYR A 570 -1.05 -20.95 0.05
C TYR A 570 -1.24 -20.52 -1.40
N SER A 571 -2.32 -19.78 -1.65
CA SER A 571 -2.61 -19.13 -2.93
C SER A 571 -3.16 -17.74 -2.67
N THR A 572 -2.81 -16.78 -3.53
CA THR A 572 -3.32 -15.41 -3.50
C THR A 572 -4.79 -15.41 -3.93
N LEU A 573 -5.69 -14.98 -3.05
CA LEU A 573 -7.13 -15.06 -3.26
C LEU A 573 -7.78 -13.74 -3.66
N ALA A 574 -7.33 -12.65 -3.04
CA ALA A 574 -7.85 -11.31 -3.25
C ALA A 574 -6.85 -10.27 -2.72
N ASP A 575 -6.87 -9.07 -3.30
CA ASP A 575 -6.16 -7.90 -2.79
C ASP A 575 -7.19 -6.82 -2.35
N ALA A 576 -6.79 -5.97 -1.41
CA ALA A 576 -7.53 -4.78 -1.04
C ALA A 576 -6.59 -3.60 -0.76
N TRP A 577 -7.06 -2.40 -1.05
CA TRP A 577 -6.34 -1.15 -0.81
C TRP A 577 -7.18 -0.31 0.11
N VAL A 578 -6.62 0.14 1.23
CA VAL A 578 -7.27 1.01 2.20
C VAL A 578 -6.48 2.31 2.29
N VAL A 579 -7.18 3.42 2.09
CA VAL A 579 -6.58 4.75 2.01
C VAL A 579 -7.32 5.70 2.93
N GLN A 580 -6.54 6.51 3.62
CA GLN A 580 -7.05 7.64 4.39
C GLN A 580 -7.15 8.84 3.46
N VAL A 581 -8.38 9.31 3.21
CA VAL A 581 -8.62 10.49 2.39
C VAL A 581 -9.08 11.61 3.32
N PRO A 582 -8.20 12.55 3.71
CA PRO A 582 -8.59 13.67 4.57
C PRO A 582 -9.78 14.43 3.98
N ALA A 583 -10.66 14.93 4.84
CA ALA A 583 -11.82 15.70 4.44
C ALA A 583 -11.64 17.16 4.85
N LEU A 584 -11.87 18.09 3.91
CA LEU A 584 -11.97 19.51 4.20
C LEU A 584 -13.44 19.83 4.50
N LYS A 585 -13.71 20.48 5.63
CA LYS A 585 -15.05 20.84 6.07
C LYS A 585 -15.22 22.34 6.14
N TYR A 586 -16.35 22.82 5.63
CA TYR A 586 -16.87 24.14 5.91
C TYR A 586 -17.97 24.04 6.96
N VAL A 587 -17.72 24.57 8.16
CA VAL A 587 -18.65 24.55 9.28
C VAL A 587 -19.32 25.91 9.42
N PHE A 588 -20.65 25.94 9.37
CA PHE A 588 -21.43 27.17 9.47
C PHE A 588 -21.52 27.65 10.93
N THR A 589 -21.36 28.96 11.14
CA THR A 589 -21.59 29.60 12.45
C THR A 589 -23.03 30.10 12.63
N SER A 590 -23.86 29.99 11.59
CA SER A 590 -25.23 30.49 11.53
C SER A 590 -26.21 29.65 12.38
N SER A 591 -27.48 30.09 12.47
CA SER A 591 -28.53 29.53 13.35
C SER A 591 -28.92 28.08 13.05
N ILE A 592 -28.41 27.49 11.98
CA ILE A 592 -28.66 26.11 11.57
C ILE A 592 -27.54 25.21 12.15
N ARG A 593 -27.80 24.59 13.31
CA ARG A 593 -26.81 23.72 13.98
C ARG A 593 -26.48 22.49 13.14
N ASN A 594 -25.20 22.14 13.07
CA ASN A 594 -24.64 20.92 12.46
C ASN A 594 -24.70 20.84 10.92
N LEU A 595 -25.00 21.93 10.23
CA LEU A 595 -24.77 22.01 8.79
C LEU A 595 -23.25 22.10 8.54
N GLU A 596 -22.76 21.28 7.63
CA GLU A 596 -21.41 21.30 7.08
C GLU A 596 -21.49 20.97 5.58
N VAL A 597 -20.55 21.55 4.83
CA VAL A 597 -20.22 21.13 3.47
C VAL A 597 -18.84 20.49 3.55
N VAL A 598 -18.68 19.32 2.96
CA VAL A 598 -17.47 18.51 3.10
C VAL A 598 -16.99 18.10 1.71
N GLU A 599 -15.75 18.46 1.39
CA GLU A 599 -15.00 17.89 0.27
C GLU A 599 -14.22 16.68 0.81
N LYS A 600 -14.31 15.56 0.11
CA LYS A 600 -13.54 14.36 0.39
C LYS A 600 -13.22 13.61 -0.90
N GLY A 601 -11.99 13.73 -1.38
CA GLY A 601 -11.44 12.90 -2.45
C GLY A 601 -12.21 13.01 -3.74
N GLY A 602 -12.62 14.22 -4.14
CA GLY A 602 -13.39 14.44 -5.35
C GLY A 602 -14.91 14.33 -5.17
N PHE A 603 -15.41 14.25 -3.93
CA PHE A 603 -16.84 14.26 -3.62
C PHE A 603 -17.19 15.44 -2.72
N VAL A 604 -18.26 16.17 -3.08
CA VAL A 604 -18.81 17.24 -2.26
C VAL A 604 -20.11 16.76 -1.64
N THR A 605 -20.13 16.70 -0.31
CA THR A 605 -21.29 16.25 0.47
C THR A 605 -21.77 17.33 1.40
N THR A 606 -23.05 17.28 1.77
CA THR A 606 -23.62 18.15 2.79
C THR A 606 -24.58 17.38 3.69
N ASN A 607 -24.72 17.82 4.94
CA ASN A 607 -25.65 17.23 5.89
C ASN A 607 -26.71 18.26 6.31
N HIS A 608 -27.85 18.28 5.62
CA HIS A 608 -28.95 19.12 6.06
C HIS A 608 -29.43 18.69 7.47
N PRO A 609 -29.63 19.60 8.44
CA PRO A 609 -29.95 19.27 9.83
C PRO A 609 -31.24 18.47 10.03
N GLU A 610 -32.13 18.52 9.05
CA GLU A 610 -33.41 17.78 9.02
C GLU A 610 -33.40 16.58 8.05
N GLY A 611 -32.28 16.32 7.36
CA GLY A 611 -32.17 15.34 6.29
C GLY A 611 -31.03 14.32 6.48
N ASN A 612 -31.09 13.25 5.69
CA ASN A 612 -29.93 12.38 5.51
C ASN A 612 -28.84 13.15 4.74
N PRO A 613 -27.55 12.84 4.94
CA PRO A 613 -26.47 13.41 4.15
C PRO A 613 -26.73 13.21 2.66
N SER A 614 -26.47 14.22 1.84
CA SER A 614 -26.61 14.15 0.40
C SER A 614 -25.28 14.46 -0.29
N LEU A 615 -25.07 13.86 -1.46
CA LEU A 615 -24.00 14.26 -2.36
C LEU A 615 -24.49 15.43 -3.22
N SER A 616 -23.69 16.49 -3.32
CA SER A 616 -23.93 17.61 -4.22
C SER A 616 -23.23 17.40 -5.57
N TYR A 617 -21.99 16.90 -5.55
CA TYR A 617 -21.16 16.75 -6.74
C TYR A 617 -20.13 15.61 -6.59
N SER A 618 -19.74 15.00 -7.71
CA SER A 618 -18.58 14.12 -7.79
C SER A 618 -17.79 14.42 -9.04
N ALA A 619 -16.49 14.67 -8.87
CA ALA A 619 -15.53 14.82 -9.95
C ALA A 619 -14.90 13.47 -10.37
N LEU A 620 -15.23 12.38 -9.68
CA LEU A 620 -14.69 11.05 -9.94
C LEU A 620 -15.48 10.36 -11.05
N ALA A 621 -14.89 10.31 -12.24
CA ALA A 621 -15.36 9.49 -13.33
C ALA A 621 -15.00 8.01 -13.10
N ALA A 622 -15.64 7.34 -12.14
CA ALA A 622 -15.53 5.89 -11.97
C ALA A 622 -16.48 5.12 -12.91
N LYS A 623 -16.79 5.69 -14.09
CA LYS A 623 -17.62 5.06 -15.12
C LYS A 623 -16.71 4.28 -16.06
N GLY A 624 -16.53 3.00 -15.76
CA GLY A 624 -15.82 2.09 -16.66
C GLY A 624 -16.58 1.85 -17.97
N ASN A 625 -15.85 1.56 -19.04
CA ASN A 625 -16.43 1.18 -20.33
C ASN A 625 -16.37 -0.34 -20.47
N GLU A 626 -17.52 -1.00 -20.53
CA GLU A 626 -17.68 -2.46 -20.61
C GLU A 626 -16.98 -3.22 -19.47
N ASN A 627 -15.70 -3.57 -19.65
CA ASN A 627 -14.89 -4.35 -18.72
C ASN A 627 -13.76 -3.51 -18.09
N LEU A 628 -13.50 -2.30 -18.61
CA LEU A 628 -12.38 -1.46 -18.19
C LEU A 628 -12.82 -0.55 -17.05
N LEU A 629 -12.27 -0.77 -15.85
CA LEU A 629 -12.50 0.07 -14.69
C LEU A 629 -11.20 0.76 -14.27
N GLY A 630 -11.05 2.02 -14.66
CA GLY A 630 -9.97 2.90 -14.17
C GLY A 630 -10.47 3.79 -13.04
N VAL A 631 -9.80 3.77 -11.89
CA VAL A 631 -10.12 4.60 -10.73
C VAL A 631 -8.90 5.45 -10.36
N HIS A 632 -9.08 6.77 -10.37
CA HIS A 632 -8.04 7.76 -10.05
C HIS A 632 -8.50 8.61 -8.86
N ILE A 633 -8.00 8.34 -7.66
CA ILE A 633 -8.45 9.04 -6.45
C ILE A 633 -7.46 10.16 -6.07
N PRO A 634 -7.90 11.43 -6.04
CA PRO A 634 -7.11 12.50 -5.43
C PRO A 634 -7.09 12.32 -3.91
N VAL A 635 -5.91 12.51 -3.31
CA VAL A 635 -5.71 12.51 -1.86
C VAL A 635 -5.10 13.84 -1.48
N MET A 636 -5.95 14.75 -1.01
CA MET A 636 -5.55 16.10 -0.62
C MET A 636 -5.14 16.16 0.86
N MET A 637 -4.04 16.85 1.15
CA MET A 637 -3.53 17.03 2.52
C MET A 637 -2.92 18.43 2.71
N PRO A 638 -3.21 19.16 3.80
CA PRO A 638 -2.65 20.49 4.04
C PRO A 638 -1.15 20.43 4.31
N THR A 639 -0.36 21.36 3.79
CA THR A 639 1.07 21.50 4.12
C THR A 639 1.27 21.89 5.60
N THR A 640 2.49 21.81 6.11
CA THR A 640 2.80 22.24 7.49
C THR A 640 2.77 23.77 7.65
N SER A 641 2.97 24.50 6.56
CA SER A 641 2.85 25.97 6.50
C SER A 641 1.42 26.45 6.30
N SER A 642 0.52 25.58 5.83
CA SER A 642 -0.86 25.92 5.54
C SER A 642 -1.63 26.27 6.82
N ILE A 643 -2.56 27.20 6.68
CA ILE A 643 -3.58 27.43 7.68
C ILE A 643 -4.51 26.22 7.67
N THR A 644 -4.62 25.56 8.82
CA THR A 644 -5.40 24.32 8.99
C THR A 644 -6.80 24.59 9.52
N SER A 645 -7.07 25.79 10.03
CA SER A 645 -8.41 26.20 10.41
C SER A 645 -8.54 27.72 10.50
N GLY A 646 -9.66 28.29 10.04
CA GLY A 646 -9.86 29.74 10.06
C GLY A 646 -11.12 30.20 9.34
N SER A 647 -11.47 31.47 9.51
CA SER A 647 -12.60 32.15 8.85
C SER A 647 -12.14 33.27 7.92
N SER A 648 -10.84 33.42 7.70
CA SER A 648 -10.24 34.40 6.81
C SER A 648 -10.25 33.92 5.37
N ASN A 649 -10.27 34.85 4.41
CA ASN A 649 -10.08 34.53 3.01
C ASN A 649 -8.72 33.89 2.82
N VAL A 650 -8.69 32.76 2.10
CA VAL A 650 -7.47 32.02 1.84
C VAL A 650 -7.25 31.85 0.35
N ASN A 651 -6.02 32.16 -0.07
CA ASN A 651 -5.51 31.76 -1.37
C ASN A 651 -4.93 30.36 -1.22
N VAL A 652 -5.47 29.43 -1.99
CA VAL A 652 -5.12 28.02 -1.98
C VAL A 652 -4.30 27.70 -3.22
N GLN A 653 -3.14 27.08 -3.01
CA GLN A 653 -2.39 26.42 -4.06
C GLN A 653 -2.46 24.91 -3.87
N LEU A 654 -3.02 24.22 -4.85
CA LEU A 654 -2.98 22.77 -4.98
C LEU A 654 -1.76 22.38 -5.80
N LYS A 655 -1.01 21.37 -5.38
CA LYS A 655 0.13 20.86 -6.13
C LYS A 655 0.21 19.35 -6.08
N VAL A 656 0.35 18.71 -7.24
CA VAL A 656 0.58 17.27 -7.34
C VAL A 656 2.00 16.98 -6.86
N ILE A 657 2.10 16.14 -5.82
CA ILE A 657 3.39 15.70 -5.29
C ILE A 657 3.84 14.42 -5.99
N GLN A 658 2.97 13.40 -5.96
CA GLN A 658 3.27 12.09 -6.49
C GLN A 658 1.98 11.38 -6.90
N THR A 659 2.08 10.57 -7.94
CA THR A 659 1.05 9.63 -8.34
C THR A 659 1.56 8.21 -8.06
N THR A 660 0.83 7.47 -7.24
CA THR A 660 1.13 6.09 -6.87
C THR A 660 0.20 5.15 -7.60
N PHE A 661 0.80 4.29 -8.42
CA PHE A 661 0.09 3.24 -9.14
C PHE A 661 -0.02 2.00 -8.24
N CYS A 662 -1.25 1.61 -7.90
CA CYS A 662 -1.49 0.55 -6.92
C CYS A 662 -1.71 -0.82 -7.54
N THR A 663 -2.45 -0.89 -8.64
CA THR A 663 -2.70 -2.14 -9.34
C THR A 663 -3.16 -1.91 -10.77
N ASN A 664 -2.91 -2.92 -11.61
CA ASN A 664 -3.54 -3.10 -12.90
C ASN A 664 -3.67 -4.60 -13.13
N GLU A 665 -4.91 -5.09 -13.10
CA GLU A 665 -5.20 -6.51 -13.01
C GLU A 665 -6.54 -6.90 -13.63
N ASN A 666 -6.64 -8.13 -14.10
CA ASN A 666 -7.90 -8.73 -14.54
C ASN A 666 -8.55 -9.51 -13.40
N THR A 667 -9.73 -9.07 -12.97
CA THR A 667 -10.40 -9.53 -11.74
C THR A 667 -11.83 -10.00 -12.03
N LYS A 668 -12.40 -10.77 -11.11
CA LYS A 668 -13.78 -11.28 -11.21
C LYS A 668 -14.79 -10.39 -10.53
N GLU A 669 -14.38 -9.76 -9.43
CA GLU A 669 -15.23 -8.85 -8.68
C GLU A 669 -14.37 -7.69 -8.16
N VAL A 670 -14.89 -6.47 -8.30
CA VAL A 670 -14.31 -5.26 -7.70
C VAL A 670 -15.35 -4.64 -6.80
N ARG A 671 -14.93 -4.28 -5.58
CA ARG A 671 -15.77 -3.55 -4.63
C ARG A 671 -15.09 -2.29 -4.17
N MET A 672 -15.91 -1.33 -3.76
CA MET A 672 -15.45 -0.20 -2.99
C MET A 672 -16.28 -0.05 -1.72
N GLY A 673 -15.70 0.57 -0.71
CA GLY A 673 -16.47 1.01 0.44
C GLY A 673 -15.93 2.28 1.06
N TRP A 674 -16.85 3.00 1.70
CA TRP A 674 -16.62 4.29 2.31
C TRP A 674 -16.91 4.20 3.79
N ASN A 675 -15.91 4.52 4.60
CA ASN A 675 -16.12 4.68 6.02
C ASN A 675 -16.72 6.07 6.31
N GLY A 676 -17.51 6.15 7.37
CA GLY A 676 -18.10 7.39 7.88
C GLY A 676 -19.52 7.71 7.39
N LYS A 677 -20.02 8.87 7.86
CA LYS A 677 -21.42 9.32 7.73
C LYS A 677 -21.91 9.44 6.28
N TYR A 678 -20.99 9.67 5.34
CA TYR A 678 -21.30 10.02 3.95
C TYR A 678 -21.31 8.82 2.99
N GLY A 679 -20.89 7.63 3.43
CA GLY A 679 -20.68 6.49 2.53
C GLY A 679 -21.93 6.04 1.77
N ASN A 680 -23.10 5.99 2.44
CA ASN A 680 -24.37 5.65 1.79
C ASN A 680 -24.75 6.66 0.69
N SER A 681 -24.55 7.96 0.94
CA SER A 681 -24.90 8.99 -0.05
C SER A 681 -24.03 8.89 -1.30
N ILE A 682 -22.74 8.58 -1.11
CA ILE A 682 -21.78 8.44 -2.20
C ILE A 682 -22.09 7.20 -3.05
N THR A 683 -22.33 6.05 -2.39
CA THR A 683 -22.64 4.79 -3.09
C THR A 683 -23.99 4.80 -3.80
N ASN A 684 -25.01 5.45 -3.23
CA ASN A 684 -26.28 5.69 -3.90
C ASN A 684 -26.10 6.54 -5.17
N TRP A 685 -25.30 7.61 -5.10
CA TRP A 685 -25.06 8.46 -6.27
C TRP A 685 -24.31 7.72 -7.38
N LEU A 686 -23.28 6.93 -7.02
CA LEU A 686 -22.52 6.13 -7.99
C LEU A 686 -23.39 5.08 -8.70
N SER A 687 -24.50 4.67 -8.09
CA SER A 687 -25.43 3.68 -8.63
C SER A 687 -26.70 4.28 -9.22
N GLU A 688 -26.83 5.61 -9.34
CA GLU A 688 -28.04 6.28 -9.86
C GLU A 688 -28.41 5.79 -11.27
N ASP A 689 -27.41 5.50 -12.11
CA ASP A 689 -27.63 5.03 -13.48
C ASP A 689 -28.32 3.65 -13.55
N ILE A 690 -28.32 2.87 -12.46
CA ILE A 690 -28.95 1.55 -12.43
C ILE A 690 -30.47 1.63 -12.61
N GLU A 691 -31.07 2.79 -12.29
CA GLU A 691 -32.51 3.02 -12.44
C GLU A 691 -32.95 3.00 -13.92
N TYR A 692 -32.01 3.14 -14.85
CA TYR A 692 -32.26 3.06 -16.29
C TYR A 692 -32.15 1.64 -16.88
N SER A 693 -31.75 0.64 -16.09
CA SER A 693 -31.69 -0.76 -16.52
C SER A 693 -33.07 -1.41 -16.51
N ASP A 694 -33.47 -2.01 -17.63
CA ASP A 694 -34.73 -2.74 -17.75
C ASP A 694 -34.69 -4.02 -16.88
N ASP A 695 -33.51 -4.64 -16.77
CA ASP A 695 -33.28 -5.81 -15.94
C ASP A 695 -33.41 -5.47 -14.44
N TRP A 696 -32.88 -4.32 -14.01
CA TRP A 696 -33.01 -3.85 -12.63
C TRP A 696 -34.46 -3.54 -12.26
N ILE A 697 -35.20 -2.88 -13.15
CA ILE A 697 -36.64 -2.59 -12.97
C ILE A 697 -37.43 -3.90 -12.86
N SER A 698 -37.07 -4.91 -13.66
CA SER A 698 -37.74 -6.21 -13.68
C SER A 698 -37.40 -7.09 -12.48
N TYR A 699 -36.15 -7.09 -12.03
CA TYR A 699 -35.61 -7.94 -10.96
C TYR A 699 -34.73 -7.14 -9.97
N PRO A 700 -35.33 -6.26 -9.16
CA PRO A 700 -34.57 -5.44 -8.22
C PRO A 700 -33.79 -6.31 -7.22
N ASN A 701 -32.56 -5.89 -6.92
CA ASN A 701 -31.58 -6.56 -6.06
C ASN A 701 -30.93 -7.84 -6.64
N GLN A 702 -31.18 -8.19 -7.90
CA GLN A 702 -30.54 -9.34 -8.56
C GLN A 702 -29.48 -8.85 -9.57
N PHE A 703 -28.36 -8.33 -9.05
CA PHE A 703 -27.31 -7.76 -9.91
C PHE A 703 -26.67 -8.80 -10.85
N ASP A 704 -26.62 -10.07 -10.47
CA ASP A 704 -26.12 -11.17 -11.33
C ASP A 704 -26.93 -11.35 -12.64
N LEU A 705 -28.14 -10.79 -12.72
CA LEU A 705 -29.03 -10.89 -13.88
C LEU A 705 -28.98 -9.65 -14.79
N LEU A 706 -28.19 -8.64 -14.43
CA LEU A 706 -28.05 -7.41 -15.22
C LEU A 706 -27.25 -7.70 -16.49
N SER A 707 -27.94 -7.79 -17.62
CA SER A 707 -27.33 -8.01 -18.93
C SER A 707 -27.12 -6.72 -19.72
N ASP A 708 -27.89 -5.68 -19.38
CA ASP A 708 -27.95 -4.38 -20.07
C ASP A 708 -27.21 -3.25 -19.34
N TYR A 709 -26.62 -3.54 -18.17
CA TYR A 709 -25.99 -2.54 -17.31
C TYR A 709 -24.50 -2.83 -17.09
N THR A 710 -23.71 -1.77 -17.02
CA THR A 710 -22.31 -1.76 -16.58
C THR A 710 -22.12 -0.56 -15.67
N GLY A 711 -21.66 -0.77 -14.44
CA GLY A 711 -21.53 0.32 -13.47
C GLY A 711 -21.54 -0.15 -12.03
N TRP A 712 -21.59 0.81 -11.10
CA TRP A 712 -21.62 0.53 -9.66
C TRP A 712 -23.04 0.20 -9.19
N VAL A 713 -23.15 -0.79 -8.33
CA VAL A 713 -24.40 -1.21 -7.69
C VAL A 713 -24.25 -1.05 -6.18
N ASP A 714 -25.13 -0.25 -5.56
CA ASP A 714 -25.14 -0.09 -4.09
C ASP A 714 -25.52 -1.40 -3.39
N ARG A 715 -24.82 -1.68 -2.28
CA ARG A 715 -25.05 -2.83 -1.39
C ARG A 715 -25.36 -2.41 0.03
N SER A 716 -25.66 -1.13 0.27
CA SER A 716 -25.92 -0.50 1.57
C SER A 716 -24.72 -0.50 2.52
N ASN A 717 -24.75 0.37 3.54
CA ASN A 717 -23.66 0.62 4.48
C ASN A 717 -22.39 1.18 3.83
N GLY A 718 -22.56 1.99 2.78
CA GLY A 718 -21.47 2.66 2.09
C GLY A 718 -20.59 1.72 1.27
N GLU A 719 -21.10 0.56 0.85
CA GLU A 719 -20.41 -0.40 -0.01
C GLU A 719 -21.08 -0.47 -1.38
N ALA A 720 -20.27 -0.46 -2.45
CA ALA A 720 -20.74 -0.67 -3.82
C ALA A 720 -19.91 -1.75 -4.53
N VAL A 721 -20.55 -2.47 -5.45
CA VAL A 721 -19.94 -3.52 -6.27
C VAL A 721 -19.96 -3.08 -7.73
N TYR A 722 -18.85 -3.24 -8.43
CA TYR A 722 -18.83 -2.98 -9.87
C TYR A 722 -19.38 -4.16 -10.64
N HIS A 723 -20.41 -3.92 -11.44
CA HIS A 723 -21.05 -4.93 -12.28
C HIS A 723 -20.60 -4.77 -13.74
N SER A 724 -20.21 -5.90 -14.35
CA SER A 724 -19.88 -6.00 -15.77
C SER A 724 -20.45 -7.29 -16.38
N PRO A 725 -21.15 -7.23 -17.54
CA PRO A 725 -21.77 -8.40 -18.18
C PRO A 725 -20.78 -9.53 -18.54
N ASN A 726 -19.51 -9.19 -18.81
CA ASN A 726 -18.50 -10.17 -19.25
C ASN A 726 -17.76 -10.87 -18.09
N LYS A 727 -18.13 -10.61 -16.84
CA LYS A 727 -17.57 -11.18 -15.59
C LYS A 727 -16.08 -10.92 -15.31
N ASN A 728 -15.27 -10.55 -16.29
CA ASN A 728 -13.89 -10.14 -16.10
C ASN A 728 -13.80 -8.61 -16.16
N ILE A 729 -13.14 -8.01 -15.19
CA ILE A 729 -12.96 -6.57 -15.03
C ILE A 729 -11.46 -6.28 -15.07
N ASP A 730 -11.04 -5.51 -16.06
CA ASP A 730 -9.69 -4.93 -16.13
C ASP A 730 -9.66 -3.71 -15.21
N PHE A 731 -9.18 -3.92 -13.99
CA PHE A 731 -9.18 -2.95 -12.90
C PHE A 731 -7.83 -2.26 -12.79
N THR A 732 -7.84 -0.93 -12.88
CA THR A 732 -6.67 -0.08 -12.61
C THR A 732 -6.98 0.88 -11.46
N LEU A 733 -6.09 0.95 -10.48
CA LEU A 733 -6.21 1.84 -9.33
C LEU A 733 -4.98 2.72 -9.19
N THR A 734 -5.21 4.03 -9.14
CA THR A 734 -4.16 5.04 -8.95
C THR A 734 -4.58 6.05 -7.89
N PHE A 735 -3.65 6.44 -7.03
CA PHE A 735 -3.83 7.52 -6.06
C PHE A 735 -2.88 8.67 -6.39
N THR A 736 -3.38 9.90 -6.28
CA THR A 736 -2.56 11.10 -6.50
C THR A 736 -2.52 11.92 -5.23
N ALA A 737 -1.33 12.05 -4.64
CA ALA A 737 -1.09 12.90 -3.48
C ALA A 737 -1.03 14.37 -3.92
N ILE A 738 -1.94 15.19 -3.39
CA ILE A 738 -2.04 16.62 -3.67
C ILE A 738 -1.77 17.39 -2.38
N SER A 739 -0.76 18.25 -2.39
CA SER A 739 -0.54 19.18 -1.28
C SER A 739 -1.45 20.38 -1.40
N PHE A 740 -2.06 20.78 -0.29
CA PHE A 740 -2.88 21.97 -0.14
C PHE A 740 -2.12 23.03 0.68
N ASP A 741 -1.70 24.13 0.05
CA ASP A 741 -1.05 25.26 0.72
C ASP A 741 -2.00 26.46 0.74
N ALA A 742 -2.60 26.75 1.90
CA ALA A 742 -3.48 27.90 2.10
C ALA A 742 -2.78 29.02 2.88
N LYS A 743 -2.82 30.24 2.32
CA LYS A 743 -2.28 31.47 2.91
C LYS A 743 -3.37 32.54 3.03
N GLU A 744 -3.36 33.32 4.11
CA GLU A 744 -4.30 34.44 4.23
C GLU A 744 -4.05 35.49 3.16
N GLU A 745 -5.13 36.08 2.68
CA GLU A 745 -5.06 37.20 1.75
C GLU A 745 -4.40 38.42 2.44
N GLY A 746 -3.16 38.74 2.06
CA GLY A 746 -2.37 39.86 2.60
C GLY A 746 -1.20 39.50 3.53
N GLY A 747 -0.90 38.20 3.69
CA GLY A 747 0.23 37.66 4.47
C GLY A 747 1.46 37.26 3.68
#